data_AF-A0A661Z4D0-F1
#
_entry.id   AF-A0A661Z4D0-F1
#
_cell.length_a   1.000
_cell.length_b   1.000
_cell.length_c   1.000
_cell.angle_alpha   90.00
_cell.angle_beta   90.00
_cell.angle_gamma   90.00
#
_symmetry.space_group_name_H-M   'P 1'
#
loop_
_entity.id
_entity.type
_entity.pdbx_description
1 polymer ?
#
loop_
_entity_poly.entity_id
_entity_poly.type
_entity_poly.pdbx_seq_one_letter_code
_entity_poly.pdbx_strand_id
1 'polypeptide(L)'
;MKKVILIVIFIISAKMNFYAQTVQCPVQITGPFICNTTDLVVLQQESTNCASIYQWNRNNYPYLPTSADDPIVIRLNIIFVQDPSGGSNFQQNNTEQDAMIDDMMGVLNDLYSNMSPPNDWSLCRNINYDYGVIPDLKIQFVCEKIYLPFQDWSNHDKSICPNNVNNLWYMALDNAVAALPNYKPGINVYCTTNMNVQNELIINQTTTAHNTTGISCSQYPTYSNYDRTSRIHMPDYYTKWWWMKNIVPTDQSVNPNLNPYNPTVRSWDFTTKGHALAHEIGHSLELYHHCVHYGVNQCPESLMNQSYQSSHSYLPATEVGNMYRAIQLSNVRKFVLGDCYNSNPLVLTQNTIWDFDVKFFRDIIVENGATLTISCNLYMTRESKIIVKSGGKLIIDGGKISADDRSISWLGIEVQGNANLPQYPITNQGVVEIINDGTIENAKIGIYAYQDITIPLFGSSITYSLGGGIIRANNASFINNEVDIKMAPYRYLNSYNQKPVNQASYITRSNFETNNDLFTTTADITHISLLGVHGLFIRGNTFTNTNTSLLTTQKGIAINSTISSISVIPYCDPQNPTCVDEPNEFSNLYYGIKCYEQSGSSNLIVINDNNFVDIYKSIYLSGTNGTKITLNNIKSADFFPTQSGQPSPGVPYGIYLNGGKGFRIEENHIYRPASNGAAVSNGSRGIIVNNTGAEDNQIYRNKLNNLFLSEQAQGFNSGKGSKADKGLKFFCNISETDASSYDFYVFGNYYLHNWSLHRSGIATTQMQSIINSNGISVDAPSGNTYSNSHQNISLPLDYDNAQGQIIDYYWGNITNYAGRVEPLKYANINPHPMQGEYDACPSKNSTGGNGNTQTELYAKLNLAQIAYNSSKVILNIWKDGGNANLDEEVETTQPWDLYQEFNSLLAESPYLSEEVLIEVINNPSFTSLMVKLLMLANPHGKESFEVMEALENRLPAMPQTYIDEIKNQVSSSSQLKVLEGNVAADYHLISNIGEDIKRMYRADNTNAYAKDSLIAFTSRQPDIYDKFELASIYLSYGQYDDMQNVLSDIPCNYEMDDEKTAELIEFTTAINIAKNMHENNLYEEGLSESNRTNLETILNADKPMTSQMALALLKRDNPDYVFNEIVNDVSQNSARMANPKTNNTLVMQNDEYKLYPNPAIDYTTLKYNCKYENLNYTISDMQGKVLKNKSLKTISDIASNEVLINLGDLSSGSYQIIIKSNGLTLWSEKMIITE
;
A
#
# COMPACT_ATOMS: atom_id res chain seq x y z
N MET A 1 7.41 50.75 20.08
CA MET A 1 7.60 52.13 20.62
C MET A 1 6.76 52.31 21.90
N LYS A 2 6.76 53.47 22.58
CA LYS A 2 6.20 53.65 23.95
C LYS A 2 4.82 54.37 23.98
N LYS A 3 3.91 53.86 24.84
CA LYS A 3 2.74 54.54 25.47
C LYS A 3 1.60 54.94 24.49
N VAL A 4 0.33 55.11 24.89
CA VAL A 4 -0.35 55.74 26.07
C VAL A 4 -1.62 54.88 26.43
N ILE A 5 -1.92 54.40 27.66
CA ILE A 5 -2.35 55.04 28.95
C ILE A 5 -3.82 55.60 28.86
N LEU A 6 -4.76 55.53 29.83
CA LEU A 6 -4.90 55.13 31.27
C LEU A 6 -5.97 53.97 31.35
N ILE A 7 -6.14 53.05 32.33
CA ILE A 7 -6.06 53.02 33.83
C ILE A 7 -7.29 53.70 34.49
N VAL A 8 -8.07 53.08 35.39
CA VAL A 8 -7.86 52.60 36.81
C VAL A 8 -8.74 51.33 37.06
N ILE A 9 -8.44 50.22 37.77
CA ILE A 9 -7.41 49.70 38.72
C ILE A 9 -7.65 49.87 40.24
N PHE A 10 -8.02 48.78 40.96
CA PHE A 10 -7.81 48.43 42.40
C PHE A 10 -8.77 47.25 42.79
N ILE A 11 -8.59 46.32 43.75
CA ILE A 11 -7.53 45.82 44.69
C ILE A 11 -7.63 44.26 44.63
N ILE A 12 -6.66 43.32 44.67
CA ILE A 12 -5.19 43.21 44.85
C ILE A 12 -4.74 42.33 46.07
N SER A 13 -4.40 41.07 45.77
CA SER A 13 -3.35 40.18 46.35
C SER A 13 -3.41 39.48 47.76
N ALA A 14 -3.50 38.13 47.72
CA ALA A 14 -2.43 37.13 48.04
C ALA A 14 -2.09 36.56 49.47
N LYS A 15 -1.95 35.21 49.48
CA LYS A 15 -0.95 34.31 50.17
C LYS A 15 -1.03 33.90 51.67
N MET A 16 -1.18 32.57 51.88
CA MET A 16 -0.31 31.60 52.64
C MET A 16 0.04 31.81 54.15
N ASN A 17 0.22 30.79 55.02
CA ASN A 17 -0.13 29.34 55.06
C ASN A 17 0.19 28.72 56.46
N PHE A 18 -0.38 27.55 56.82
CA PHE A 18 -0.03 26.65 57.99
C PHE A 18 -0.19 27.20 59.44
N TYR A 19 -0.21 26.41 60.55
CA TYR A 19 -0.09 24.93 60.79
C TYR A 19 -1.08 24.45 61.90
N ALA A 20 -1.34 23.14 61.98
CA ALA A 20 -2.41 22.45 62.74
C ALA A 20 -2.09 22.03 64.21
N GLN A 21 -3.08 21.43 64.93
CA GLN A 21 -2.87 20.23 65.79
C GLN A 21 -4.15 19.45 66.22
N THR A 22 -4.26 18.21 65.72
CA THR A 22 -4.58 16.90 66.39
C THR A 22 -5.51 16.75 67.62
N VAL A 23 -6.43 15.76 67.55
CA VAL A 23 -6.89 14.87 68.66
C VAL A 23 -7.05 13.42 68.11
N GLN A 24 -7.03 12.40 68.99
CA GLN A 24 -6.83 10.95 68.65
C GLN A 24 -8.08 10.05 68.79
N CYS A 25 -8.00 8.81 68.28
CA CYS A 25 -8.89 7.68 68.62
C CYS A 25 -8.39 6.86 69.84
N PRO A 26 -9.30 6.25 70.60
CA PRO A 26 -9.25 4.80 70.91
C PRO A 26 -10.65 4.12 71.05
N VAL A 27 -10.87 2.79 71.17
CA VAL A 27 -10.31 1.56 70.56
C VAL A 27 -11.14 0.33 71.07
N GLN A 28 -11.61 -0.56 70.17
CA GLN A 28 -12.18 -1.93 70.41
C GLN A 28 -13.37 -2.06 71.43
N ILE A 29 -14.03 -3.21 71.68
CA ILE A 29 -13.96 -4.64 71.26
C ILE A 29 -15.44 -5.15 71.13
N THR A 30 -15.91 -6.00 70.21
CA THR A 30 -15.69 -7.45 69.99
C THR A 30 -16.48 -7.90 68.73
N GLY A 31 -16.09 -9.02 68.08
CA GLY A 31 -16.89 -9.73 67.06
C GLY A 31 -17.56 -11.00 67.63
N PRO A 32 -17.92 -12.02 66.81
CA PRO A 32 -17.75 -12.16 65.36
C PRO A 32 -19.03 -12.55 64.59
N PHE A 33 -18.98 -12.54 63.25
CA PHE A 33 -19.54 -13.62 62.43
C PHE A 33 -18.67 -13.83 61.18
N ILE A 34 -18.69 -15.04 60.63
CA ILE A 34 -17.61 -15.58 59.76
C ILE A 34 -18.03 -15.56 58.29
N CYS A 35 -17.13 -15.07 57.42
CA CYS A 35 -17.19 -15.37 55.99
C CYS A 35 -16.63 -16.78 55.73
N ASN A 36 -17.48 -17.73 55.33
CA ASN A 36 -17.00 -18.96 54.71
C ASN A 36 -16.80 -18.71 53.22
N THR A 37 -15.54 -18.64 52.79
CA THR A 37 -15.17 -18.73 51.38
C THR A 37 -15.06 -20.19 50.98
N THR A 38 -15.97 -20.67 50.12
CA THR A 38 -15.73 -21.70 49.09
C THR A 38 -17.03 -21.98 48.35
N ASP A 39 -17.10 -21.55 47.08
CA ASP A 39 -17.01 -22.54 46.00
C ASP A 39 -16.56 -21.84 44.70
N LEU A 40 -15.31 -22.09 44.32
CA LEU A 40 -14.78 -21.79 43.00
C LEU A 40 -15.26 -22.87 42.04
N VAL A 41 -16.49 -22.76 41.55
CA VAL A 41 -16.92 -23.52 40.37
C VAL A 41 -16.49 -22.75 39.12
N VAL A 42 -15.39 -23.20 38.52
CA VAL A 42 -15.08 -22.86 37.13
C VAL A 42 -16.15 -23.51 36.25
N LEU A 43 -17.03 -22.71 35.66
CA LEU A 43 -17.76 -23.11 34.47
C LEU A 43 -16.99 -22.60 33.26
N GLN A 44 -16.37 -23.53 32.53
CA GLN A 44 -15.91 -23.27 31.17
C GLN A 44 -17.10 -23.25 30.21
N GLN A 45 -16.94 -22.47 29.15
CA GLN A 45 -17.65 -22.56 27.86
C GLN A 45 -19.15 -22.19 27.79
N GLU A 46 -19.49 -21.71 26.58
CA GLU A 46 -20.81 -21.71 25.95
C GLU A 46 -21.94 -20.91 26.63
N SER A 47 -21.94 -19.60 26.35
CA SER A 47 -23.20 -18.88 26.12
C SER A 47 -23.11 -17.96 24.90
N THR A 48 -23.27 -18.53 23.70
CA THR A 48 -23.52 -17.82 22.42
C THR A 48 -24.93 -17.20 22.38
N ASN A 49 -25.39 -16.66 23.52
CA ASN A 49 -26.78 -16.34 23.79
C ASN A 49 -26.93 -14.84 24.12
N CYS A 50 -26.82 -14.00 23.10
CA CYS A 50 -26.93 -12.54 23.20
C CYS A 50 -28.31 -12.01 23.65
N ALA A 51 -29.25 -12.91 23.97
CA ALA A 51 -30.42 -12.62 24.79
C ALA A 51 -30.10 -12.56 26.31
N SER A 52 -28.83 -12.62 26.73
CA SER A 52 -28.38 -12.48 28.12
C SER A 52 -28.50 -11.03 28.64
N ILE A 53 -29.73 -10.55 28.81
CA ILE A 53 -29.99 -9.27 29.50
C ILE A 53 -29.65 -9.35 31.01
N TYR A 54 -29.12 -10.48 31.50
CA TYR A 54 -29.28 -10.92 32.88
C TYR A 54 -28.44 -10.13 33.90
N GLN A 55 -27.28 -9.60 33.51
CA GLN A 55 -26.42 -8.83 34.42
C GLN A 55 -26.84 -7.35 34.56
N TRP A 56 -27.33 -6.71 33.48
CA TRP A 56 -27.88 -5.35 33.53
C TRP A 56 -29.34 -5.28 34.02
N ASN A 57 -30.05 -6.41 34.09
CA ASN A 57 -31.52 -6.53 34.28
C ASN A 57 -32.14 -6.00 35.59
N ARG A 58 -31.40 -5.26 36.43
CA ARG A 58 -31.90 -4.74 37.72
C ARG A 58 -31.48 -3.31 38.04
N ASN A 59 -30.72 -2.65 37.16
CA ASN A 59 -30.23 -1.30 37.42
C ASN A 59 -30.50 -0.39 36.22
N ASN A 60 -31.54 0.42 36.32
CA ASN A 60 -31.91 1.37 35.29
C ASN A 60 -31.11 2.69 35.35
N TYR A 61 -30.34 2.90 36.43
CA TYR A 61 -29.64 4.17 36.67
C TYR A 61 -28.54 4.54 35.63
N PRO A 62 -27.82 3.59 34.99
CA PRO A 62 -26.88 3.92 33.91
C PRO A 62 -27.55 4.42 32.61
N TYR A 63 -28.87 4.27 32.48
CA TYR A 63 -29.64 4.70 31.31
C TYR A 63 -30.28 6.09 31.45
N LEU A 64 -30.14 6.75 32.61
CA LEU A 64 -30.84 8.02 32.86
C LEU A 64 -30.25 9.17 32.02
N PRO A 65 -31.09 10.00 31.36
CA PRO A 65 -30.63 11.22 30.74
C PRO A 65 -30.26 12.28 31.79
N THR A 66 -29.35 13.15 31.40
CA THR A 66 -28.83 14.28 32.16
C THR A 66 -29.14 15.59 31.44
N SER A 67 -28.94 16.73 32.10
CA SER A 67 -29.09 18.05 31.47
C SER A 67 -28.07 18.35 30.36
N ALA A 68 -27.03 17.53 30.22
CA ALA A 68 -26.00 17.65 29.19
C ALA A 68 -26.24 16.74 27.97
N ASP A 69 -27.28 15.90 28.00
CA ASP A 69 -27.60 14.99 26.90
C ASP A 69 -28.44 15.68 25.81
N ASP A 70 -28.09 15.42 24.55
CA ASP A 70 -28.90 15.79 23.40
C ASP A 70 -30.13 14.86 23.26
N PRO A 71 -31.27 15.33 22.73
CA PRO A 71 -32.48 14.52 22.63
C PRO A 71 -32.40 13.37 21.63
N ILE A 72 -32.90 12.18 22.01
CA ILE A 72 -33.15 11.07 21.10
C ILE A 72 -34.46 11.32 20.33
N VAL A 73 -34.41 11.31 19.00
CA VAL A 73 -35.57 11.56 18.13
C VAL A 73 -36.12 10.24 17.57
N ILE A 74 -37.38 9.93 17.85
CA ILE A 74 -38.07 8.71 17.42
C ILE A 74 -39.09 9.02 16.32
N ARG A 75 -39.11 8.23 15.24
CA ARG A 75 -40.13 8.28 14.19
C ARG A 75 -41.42 7.58 14.64
N LEU A 76 -42.52 8.31 14.58
CA LEU A 76 -43.88 7.78 14.57
C LEU A 76 -44.40 7.77 13.14
N ASN A 77 -45.09 6.70 12.74
CA ASN A 77 -45.81 6.65 11.47
C ASN A 77 -47.31 6.76 11.78
N ILE A 78 -47.90 7.95 11.60
CA ILE A 78 -49.32 8.17 11.85
C ILE A 78 -50.08 7.73 10.60
N ILE A 79 -50.69 6.54 10.69
CA ILE A 79 -51.29 5.83 9.56
C ILE A 79 -52.80 5.99 9.63
N PHE A 80 -53.33 6.84 8.76
CA PHE A 80 -54.76 7.01 8.54
C PHE A 80 -55.27 5.89 7.64
N VAL A 81 -55.85 4.86 8.26
CA VAL A 81 -56.43 3.73 7.52
C VAL A 81 -57.75 4.18 6.91
N GLN A 82 -57.80 4.25 5.58
CA GLN A 82 -58.91 4.76 4.79
C GLN A 82 -59.57 3.62 4.01
N ASP A 83 -60.83 3.82 3.61
CA ASP A 83 -61.48 2.99 2.60
C ASP A 83 -60.84 3.18 1.21
N PRO A 84 -61.14 2.32 0.22
CA PRO A 84 -60.55 2.44 -1.13
C PRO A 84 -60.87 3.73 -1.90
N SER A 85 -61.83 4.56 -1.46
CA SER A 85 -62.06 5.92 -2.01
C SER A 85 -61.27 7.03 -1.30
N GLY A 86 -60.60 6.71 -0.18
CA GLY A 86 -59.87 7.66 0.66
C GLY A 86 -60.74 8.42 1.68
N GLY A 87 -62.07 8.38 1.57
CA GLY A 87 -62.98 9.28 2.29
C GLY A 87 -63.23 9.01 3.78
N SER A 88 -62.88 7.83 4.32
CA SER A 88 -63.27 7.42 5.68
C SER A 88 -62.42 7.92 6.86
N ASN A 89 -61.43 8.78 6.61
CA ASN A 89 -60.46 9.23 7.62
C ASN A 89 -59.98 10.68 7.37
N PHE A 90 -58.96 11.13 8.10
CA PHE A 90 -58.22 12.35 7.77
C PHE A 90 -57.69 12.31 6.32
N GLN A 91 -57.57 13.49 5.69
CA GLN A 91 -57.35 13.65 4.25
C GLN A 91 -55.98 14.26 3.94
N GLN A 92 -55.33 13.77 2.89
CA GLN A 92 -54.02 14.29 2.45
C GLN A 92 -54.13 15.73 1.93
N ASN A 93 -53.15 16.57 2.27
CA ASN A 93 -53.08 17.99 1.91
C ASN A 93 -54.21 18.88 2.49
N ASN A 94 -54.87 18.44 3.56
CA ASN A 94 -55.89 19.23 4.25
C ASN A 94 -55.25 20.03 5.38
N THR A 95 -54.91 21.29 5.11
CA THR A 95 -54.12 22.15 6.02
C THR A 95 -54.69 22.31 7.43
N GLU A 96 -56.00 22.23 7.63
CA GLU A 96 -56.61 22.29 8.98
C GLU A 96 -56.43 20.98 9.74
N GLN A 97 -56.54 19.84 9.03
CA GLN A 97 -56.32 18.50 9.58
C GLN A 97 -54.83 18.24 9.81
N ASP A 98 -53.96 18.67 8.89
CA ASP A 98 -52.52 18.62 9.07
C ASP A 98 -52.10 19.37 10.35
N ALA A 99 -52.53 20.62 10.51
CA ALA A 99 -52.26 21.41 11.71
C ALA A 99 -52.88 20.80 12.99
N MET A 100 -53.98 20.04 12.90
CA MET A 100 -54.56 19.31 14.03
C MET A 100 -53.63 18.19 14.54
N ILE A 101 -52.99 17.48 13.61
CA ILE A 101 -52.01 16.43 13.92
C ILE A 101 -50.69 17.06 14.40
N ASP A 102 -50.29 18.19 13.82
CA ASP A 102 -49.06 18.89 14.19
C ASP A 102 -49.15 19.49 15.61
N ASP A 103 -50.30 20.08 16.00
CA ASP A 103 -50.52 20.54 17.39
C ASP A 103 -50.61 19.38 18.40
N MET A 104 -51.16 18.21 17.99
CA MET A 104 -51.16 17.00 18.82
C MET A 104 -49.73 16.49 19.06
N MET A 105 -48.87 16.55 18.03
CA MET A 105 -47.44 16.25 18.13
C MET A 105 -46.67 17.30 18.95
N GLY A 106 -47.10 18.56 18.93
CA GLY A 106 -46.62 19.61 19.83
C GLY A 106 -46.83 19.21 21.29
N VAL A 107 -48.08 18.95 21.69
CA VAL A 107 -48.42 18.55 23.08
C VAL A 107 -47.70 17.27 23.52
N LEU A 108 -47.52 16.29 22.63
CA LEU A 108 -46.73 15.08 22.92
C LEU A 108 -45.28 15.41 23.30
N ASN A 109 -44.61 16.25 22.50
CA ASN A 109 -43.22 16.65 22.74
C ASN A 109 -43.10 17.58 23.96
N ASP A 110 -44.01 18.55 24.11
CA ASP A 110 -44.06 19.45 25.25
C ASP A 110 -44.18 18.67 26.57
N LEU A 111 -45.02 17.64 26.61
CA LEU A 111 -45.20 16.80 27.81
C LEU A 111 -43.93 16.00 28.15
N TYR A 112 -43.24 15.44 27.15
CA TYR A 112 -41.97 14.72 27.36
C TYR A 112 -40.81 15.64 27.74
N SER A 113 -40.86 16.92 27.38
CA SER A 113 -39.84 17.94 27.72
C SER A 113 -40.15 18.75 28.98
N ASN A 114 -41.34 18.63 29.59
CA ASN A 114 -41.79 19.42 30.74
C ASN A 114 -42.48 18.58 31.83
N MET A 115 -41.88 17.45 32.19
CA MET A 115 -42.24 16.65 33.36
C MET A 115 -42.08 17.45 34.66
N SER A 116 -42.96 17.16 35.62
CA SER A 116 -43.22 17.99 36.80
C SER A 116 -43.33 17.12 38.06
N PRO A 117 -43.01 17.64 39.26
CA PRO A 117 -43.23 16.92 40.51
C PRO A 117 -44.73 16.74 40.78
N PRO A 118 -45.17 15.58 41.31
CA PRO A 118 -46.55 15.36 41.71
C PRO A 118 -46.93 16.23 42.91
N ASN A 119 -48.22 16.58 43.04
CA ASN A 119 -48.72 17.39 44.15
C ASN A 119 -48.71 16.60 45.46
N ASP A 120 -48.98 15.28 45.42
CA ASP A 120 -48.85 14.38 46.55
C ASP A 120 -47.80 13.29 46.30
N TRP A 121 -46.59 13.53 46.79
CA TRP A 121 -45.49 12.58 46.77
C TRP A 121 -45.81 11.25 47.48
N SER A 122 -46.72 11.22 48.46
CA SER A 122 -47.03 9.98 49.20
C SER A 122 -47.75 8.92 48.35
N LEU A 123 -48.40 9.34 47.26
CA LEU A 123 -49.08 8.46 46.31
C LEU A 123 -48.21 8.09 45.08
N CYS A 124 -47.09 8.81 44.90
CA CYS A 124 -46.26 8.76 43.69
C CYS A 124 -44.82 8.29 43.90
N ARG A 125 -44.39 8.01 45.15
CA ARG A 125 -43.00 7.73 45.48
C ARG A 125 -42.83 6.65 46.56
N ASN A 126 -42.04 5.64 46.23
CA ASN A 126 -41.41 4.77 47.23
C ASN A 126 -40.07 5.38 47.66
N ILE A 127 -39.92 5.71 48.94
CA ILE A 127 -38.73 6.41 49.46
C ILE A 127 -37.41 5.64 49.29
N ASN A 128 -37.47 4.32 49.13
CA ASN A 128 -36.29 3.46 48.99
C ASN A 128 -35.67 3.50 47.58
N TYR A 129 -36.36 4.12 46.62
CA TYR A 129 -35.95 4.21 45.21
C TYR A 129 -36.07 5.64 44.65
N ASP A 130 -36.14 6.66 45.51
CA ASP A 130 -36.30 8.04 45.05
C ASP A 130 -34.97 8.71 44.67
N TYR A 131 -34.96 9.27 43.45
CA TYR A 131 -33.86 10.06 42.90
C TYR A 131 -34.37 11.40 42.32
N GLY A 132 -35.60 11.80 42.66
CA GLY A 132 -36.23 13.04 42.18
C GLY A 132 -36.98 12.91 40.85
N VAL A 133 -37.22 14.07 40.22
CA VAL A 133 -37.87 14.21 38.91
C VAL A 133 -36.80 14.46 37.85
N ILE A 134 -36.98 13.89 36.67
CA ILE A 134 -36.26 14.28 35.44
C ILE A 134 -37.23 15.18 34.65
N PRO A 135 -37.04 16.52 34.60
CA PRO A 135 -38.04 17.43 34.01
C PRO A 135 -38.09 17.39 32.48
N ASP A 136 -36.95 17.16 31.84
CA ASP A 136 -36.84 16.98 30.39
C ASP A 136 -36.34 15.56 30.15
N LEU A 137 -37.16 14.71 29.54
CA LEU A 137 -36.83 13.29 29.31
C LEU A 137 -35.80 13.09 28.20
N LYS A 138 -35.41 14.14 27.46
CA LYS A 138 -34.51 14.06 26.30
C LYS A 138 -34.97 13.06 25.23
N ILE A 139 -36.28 12.84 25.10
CA ILE A 139 -36.90 12.04 24.04
C ILE A 139 -37.87 12.94 23.28
N GLN A 140 -37.75 12.96 21.96
CA GLN A 140 -38.60 13.72 21.05
C GLN A 140 -39.18 12.82 19.95
N PHE A 141 -40.29 13.26 19.35
CA PHE A 141 -41.04 12.51 18.35
C PHE A 141 -41.29 13.34 17.10
N VAL A 142 -40.87 12.81 15.95
CA VAL A 142 -41.28 13.29 14.62
C VAL A 142 -42.32 12.34 14.05
N CYS A 143 -43.30 12.86 13.31
CA CYS A 143 -44.31 12.04 12.65
C CYS A 143 -44.16 12.03 11.13
N GLU A 144 -44.43 10.88 10.53
CA GLU A 144 -44.69 10.73 9.10
C GLU A 144 -46.18 10.42 8.90
N LYS A 145 -46.88 11.24 8.12
CA LYS A 145 -48.33 11.18 7.90
C LYS A 145 -48.63 10.26 6.72
N ILE A 146 -49.06 9.03 6.99
CA ILE A 146 -49.32 8.00 5.98
C ILE A 146 -50.84 7.88 5.78
N TYR A 147 -51.29 8.02 4.54
CA TYR A 147 -52.69 7.82 4.15
C TYR A 147 -52.79 6.47 3.42
N LEU A 148 -53.52 5.51 3.99
CA LEU A 148 -53.51 4.11 3.55
C LEU A 148 -54.90 3.66 3.11
N PRO A 149 -55.23 3.69 1.80
CA PRO A 149 -56.40 3.03 1.26
C PRO A 149 -56.29 1.51 1.46
N PHE A 150 -57.22 0.92 2.21
CA PHE A 150 -57.20 -0.48 2.60
C PHE A 150 -58.58 -1.12 2.43
N GLN A 151 -58.64 -2.39 2.02
CA GLN A 151 -59.94 -3.03 1.75
C GLN A 151 -60.70 -3.38 3.04
N ASP A 152 -59.99 -3.79 4.08
CA ASP A 152 -60.53 -4.15 5.40
C ASP A 152 -60.25 -3.03 6.42
N TRP A 153 -60.52 -1.78 6.02
CA TRP A 153 -60.10 -0.54 6.71
C TRP A 153 -60.75 -0.30 8.07
N SER A 154 -61.95 -0.82 8.30
CA SER A 154 -62.72 -0.48 9.49
C SER A 154 -62.33 -1.33 10.70
N ASN A 155 -62.30 -0.70 11.87
CA ASN A 155 -62.11 -1.38 13.15
C ASN A 155 -63.37 -2.11 13.66
N HIS A 156 -64.49 -2.06 12.93
CA HIS A 156 -65.70 -2.81 13.26
C HIS A 156 -65.38 -4.31 13.38
N ASP A 157 -65.74 -4.87 14.54
CA ASP A 157 -65.51 -6.27 14.94
C ASP A 157 -64.03 -6.71 15.02
N LYS A 158 -63.08 -5.76 15.06
CA LYS A 158 -61.64 -6.04 15.23
C LYS A 158 -61.23 -5.98 16.71
N SER A 159 -60.22 -6.77 17.07
CA SER A 159 -59.51 -6.60 18.35
C SER A 159 -58.73 -5.29 18.33
N ILE A 160 -59.12 -4.34 19.19
CA ILE A 160 -58.58 -2.97 19.20
C ILE A 160 -57.12 -2.92 19.72
N CYS A 161 -56.63 -3.92 20.45
CA CYS A 161 -55.27 -3.90 20.99
C CYS A 161 -54.26 -4.76 20.21
N PRO A 162 -53.09 -4.21 19.83
CA PRO A 162 -52.06 -4.92 19.05
C PRO A 162 -51.18 -5.88 19.86
N ASN A 163 -51.45 -6.08 21.16
CA ASN A 163 -50.72 -7.01 22.03
C ASN A 163 -50.69 -8.47 21.54
N ASN A 164 -51.67 -8.90 20.74
CA ASN A 164 -51.56 -10.17 20.02
C ASN A 164 -50.70 -9.99 18.75
N VAL A 165 -49.42 -10.36 18.85
CA VAL A 165 -48.44 -10.35 17.75
C VAL A 165 -48.95 -11.02 16.47
N ASN A 166 -49.74 -12.10 16.61
CA ASN A 166 -50.24 -12.95 15.53
C ASN A 166 -51.61 -12.50 14.98
N ASN A 167 -52.07 -11.29 15.30
CA ASN A 167 -53.31 -10.76 14.76
C ASN A 167 -53.14 -10.42 13.26
N LEU A 168 -53.76 -11.24 12.40
CA LEU A 168 -53.68 -11.16 10.94
C LEU A 168 -54.09 -9.79 10.37
N TRP A 169 -54.98 -9.05 11.03
CA TRP A 169 -55.41 -7.72 10.57
C TRP A 169 -54.27 -6.70 10.67
N TYR A 170 -53.56 -6.65 11.80
CA TYR A 170 -52.35 -5.81 11.92
C TYR A 170 -51.20 -6.29 11.04
N MET A 171 -51.06 -7.61 10.82
CA MET A 171 -50.06 -8.12 9.88
C MET A 171 -50.34 -7.68 8.43
N ALA A 172 -51.62 -7.68 8.02
CA ALA A 172 -52.02 -7.19 6.71
C ALA A 172 -51.83 -5.67 6.58
N LEU A 173 -52.08 -4.90 7.65
CA LEU A 173 -51.83 -3.46 7.71
C LEU A 173 -50.32 -3.12 7.68
N ASP A 174 -49.48 -3.80 8.47
CA ASP A 174 -48.02 -3.63 8.44
C ASP A 174 -47.47 -3.94 7.04
N ASN A 175 -47.91 -5.04 6.42
CA ASN A 175 -47.49 -5.42 5.06
C ASN A 175 -47.94 -4.38 4.01
N ALA A 176 -49.15 -3.84 4.11
CA ALA A 176 -49.66 -2.83 3.19
C ALA A 176 -48.92 -1.48 3.33
N VAL A 177 -48.52 -1.11 4.55
CA VAL A 177 -47.71 0.09 4.82
C VAL A 177 -46.27 -0.10 4.37
N ALA A 178 -45.65 -1.26 4.63
CA ALA A 178 -44.29 -1.58 4.21
C ALA A 178 -44.12 -1.71 2.69
N ALA A 179 -45.20 -1.90 1.94
CA ALA A 179 -45.21 -1.91 0.48
C ALA A 179 -45.24 -0.50 -0.16
N LEU A 180 -45.29 0.58 0.63
CA LEU A 180 -45.30 1.95 0.11
C LEU A 180 -43.89 2.38 -0.35
N PRO A 181 -43.71 2.98 -1.55
CA PRO A 181 -42.38 3.19 -2.15
C PRO A 181 -41.36 4.02 -1.36
N ASN A 182 -41.81 4.79 -0.35
CA ASN A 182 -40.95 5.65 0.48
C ASN A 182 -41.06 5.31 1.98
N TYR A 183 -41.63 4.17 2.37
CA TYR A 183 -41.86 3.82 3.77
C TYR A 183 -40.57 3.82 4.59
N LYS A 184 -40.60 4.48 5.76
CA LYS A 184 -39.51 4.47 6.73
C LYS A 184 -39.96 3.80 8.03
N PRO A 185 -39.16 2.88 8.62
CA PRO A 185 -39.49 2.26 9.89
C PRO A 185 -39.72 3.28 11.00
N GLY A 186 -40.82 3.11 11.72
CA GLY A 186 -41.24 3.93 12.85
C GLY A 186 -42.25 3.17 13.72
N ILE A 187 -42.64 3.73 14.85
CA ILE A 187 -43.75 3.18 15.64
C ILE A 187 -45.04 3.44 14.86
N ASN A 188 -45.70 2.38 14.40
CA ASN A 188 -46.88 2.47 13.54
C ASN A 188 -48.13 2.82 14.38
N VAL A 189 -48.58 4.08 14.31
CA VAL A 189 -49.77 4.61 15.01
C VAL A 189 -50.96 4.52 14.07
N TYR A 190 -51.74 3.45 14.20
CA TYR A 190 -52.93 3.20 13.39
C TYR A 190 -54.11 4.04 13.86
N CYS A 191 -54.43 5.09 13.10
CA CYS A 191 -55.65 5.88 13.23
C CYS A 191 -56.74 5.26 12.35
N THR A 192 -57.73 4.60 12.95
CA THR A 192 -58.78 3.85 12.25
C THR A 192 -60.17 4.43 12.51
N THR A 193 -61.15 4.04 11.69
CA THR A 193 -62.54 4.51 11.79
C THR A 193 -63.52 3.32 11.89
N ASN A 194 -64.46 3.36 12.82
CA ASN A 194 -65.58 2.43 12.88
C ASN A 194 -66.65 2.81 11.86
N MET A 195 -67.00 1.89 10.96
CA MET A 195 -67.94 2.15 9.86
C MET A 195 -69.33 2.55 10.35
N ASN A 196 -69.83 1.95 11.44
CA ASN A 196 -71.15 2.27 11.97
C ASN A 196 -71.16 3.67 12.59
N VAL A 197 -70.13 3.98 13.38
CA VAL A 197 -69.94 5.31 14.02
C VAL A 197 -69.80 6.41 12.98
N GLN A 198 -69.09 6.15 11.88
CA GLN A 198 -68.96 7.08 10.77
C GLN A 198 -70.30 7.28 10.03
N ASN A 199 -71.03 6.18 9.78
CA ASN A 199 -72.34 6.23 9.13
C ASN A 199 -73.36 7.02 9.98
N GLU A 200 -73.37 6.84 11.31
CA GLU A 200 -74.27 7.57 12.21
C GLU A 200 -73.91 9.05 12.33
N LEU A 201 -72.65 9.38 12.63
CA LEU A 201 -72.23 10.77 12.87
C LEU A 201 -72.11 11.61 11.60
N ILE A 202 -71.46 11.08 10.55
CA ILE A 202 -71.06 11.88 9.39
C ILE A 202 -72.08 11.78 8.25
N ILE A 203 -72.66 10.59 8.01
CA ILE A 203 -73.65 10.39 6.93
C ILE A 203 -75.07 10.72 7.42
N ASN A 204 -75.49 10.15 8.56
CA ASN A 204 -76.83 10.33 9.10
C ASN A 204 -76.98 11.58 10.00
N GLN A 205 -75.87 12.26 10.34
CA GLN A 205 -75.82 13.53 11.09
C GLN A 205 -76.54 13.47 12.46
N THR A 206 -76.42 12.35 13.18
CA THR A 206 -77.03 12.20 14.51
C THR A 206 -76.35 13.09 15.56
N THR A 207 -77.12 13.84 16.34
CA THR A 207 -76.60 14.82 17.31
C THR A 207 -76.21 14.24 18.68
N THR A 208 -76.70 13.06 19.05
CA THR A 208 -76.40 12.43 20.35
C THR A 208 -74.93 12.02 20.47
N ALA A 209 -74.40 12.09 21.70
CA ALA A 209 -72.97 12.02 22.01
C ALA A 209 -72.18 10.87 21.32
N HIS A 210 -70.97 11.20 20.85
CA HIS A 210 -69.95 10.24 20.40
C HIS A 210 -69.52 9.33 21.57
N ASN A 211 -70.20 8.18 21.67
CA ASN A 211 -70.09 7.20 22.76
C ASN A 211 -69.06 6.09 22.49
N THR A 212 -68.27 6.21 21.42
CA THR A 212 -67.46 5.13 20.83
C THR A 212 -66.03 5.58 20.55
N THR A 213 -65.38 6.22 21.52
CA THR A 213 -63.92 6.15 21.57
C THR A 213 -63.55 4.77 22.12
N GLY A 214 -63.12 3.87 21.24
CA GLY A 214 -62.37 2.69 21.69
C GLY A 214 -61.19 3.12 22.56
N ILE A 215 -60.84 2.33 23.56
CA ILE A 215 -59.64 2.60 24.37
C ILE A 215 -58.43 2.45 23.44
N SER A 216 -57.55 3.46 23.40
CA SER A 216 -56.27 3.33 22.71
C SER A 216 -55.48 2.17 23.32
N CYS A 217 -54.65 1.49 22.53
CA CYS A 217 -53.73 0.52 23.10
C CYS A 217 -52.50 0.27 22.22
N SER A 218 -51.37 0.10 22.89
CA SER A 218 -50.04 -0.11 22.36
C SER A 218 -49.57 -1.56 22.46
N GLN A 219 -48.45 -1.85 21.82
CA GLN A 219 -47.74 -3.11 21.85
C GLN A 219 -46.41 -2.92 22.61
N TYR A 220 -46.20 -3.72 23.66
CA TYR A 220 -44.92 -3.74 24.38
C TYR A 220 -43.73 -4.09 23.46
N PRO A 221 -42.52 -3.57 23.71
CA PRO A 221 -41.31 -3.86 22.93
C PRO A 221 -40.90 -5.34 22.96
N THR A 222 -39.87 -5.72 22.20
CA THR A 222 -39.25 -7.05 22.29
C THR A 222 -37.73 -7.00 22.26
N TYR A 223 -37.13 -7.82 23.10
CA TYR A 223 -35.68 -8.02 23.27
C TYR A 223 -35.17 -9.29 22.54
N SER A 224 -35.99 -9.88 21.66
CA SER A 224 -35.68 -11.16 20.97
C SER A 224 -36.06 -11.19 19.49
N ASN A 225 -36.65 -10.12 18.95
CA ASN A 225 -36.97 -9.99 17.53
C ASN A 225 -36.87 -8.51 17.13
N TYR A 226 -35.65 -8.08 16.78
CA TYR A 226 -35.36 -6.69 16.43
C TYR A 226 -36.10 -6.23 15.17
N ASP A 227 -36.44 -7.14 14.25
CA ASP A 227 -37.16 -6.84 13.01
C ASP A 227 -38.67 -6.60 13.21
N ARG A 228 -39.25 -7.05 14.32
CA ARG A 228 -40.67 -6.84 14.63
C ARG A 228 -41.05 -5.36 14.63
N THR A 229 -42.22 -5.03 14.10
CA THR A 229 -42.83 -3.70 14.22
C THR A 229 -43.17 -3.38 15.69
N SER A 230 -43.40 -2.08 15.96
CA SER A 230 -44.20 -1.65 17.12
C SER A 230 -45.46 -0.96 16.62
N ARG A 231 -46.56 -1.13 17.35
CA ARG A 231 -47.91 -0.79 16.93
C ARG A 231 -48.64 -0.08 18.06
N ILE A 232 -49.27 1.05 17.74
CA ILE A 232 -50.25 1.75 18.59
C ILE A 232 -51.55 1.81 17.80
N HIS A 233 -52.69 1.58 18.45
CA HIS A 233 -54.01 1.79 17.84
C HIS A 233 -54.71 2.97 18.51
N MET A 234 -55.06 3.98 17.71
CA MET A 234 -55.91 5.12 18.09
C MET A 234 -57.25 5.02 17.34
N PRO A 235 -58.22 4.24 17.85
CA PRO A 235 -59.50 4.07 17.19
C PRO A 235 -60.33 5.36 17.21
N ASP A 236 -61.10 5.57 16.14
CA ASP A 236 -62.17 6.56 16.02
C ASP A 236 -61.74 8.01 16.24
N TYR A 237 -60.46 8.33 16.01
CA TYR A 237 -59.95 9.70 16.14
C TYR A 237 -60.59 10.64 15.11
N TYR A 238 -60.71 10.22 13.84
CA TYR A 238 -61.32 11.07 12.81
C TYR A 238 -62.80 11.41 13.10
N THR A 239 -63.60 10.43 13.53
CA THR A 239 -65.01 10.68 13.91
C THR A 239 -65.10 11.51 15.19
N LYS A 240 -64.15 11.38 16.13
CA LYS A 240 -64.08 12.22 17.33
C LYS A 240 -63.74 13.67 17.01
N TRP A 241 -62.74 13.91 16.16
CA TRP A 241 -62.39 15.24 15.64
C TRP A 241 -63.57 15.88 14.90
N TRP A 242 -64.23 15.13 14.03
CA TRP A 242 -65.40 15.63 13.29
C TRP A 242 -66.53 16.03 14.24
N TRP A 243 -66.80 15.24 15.29
CA TRP A 243 -67.79 15.57 16.33
C TRP A 243 -67.38 16.78 17.18
N MET A 244 -66.11 16.88 17.60
CA MET A 244 -65.54 18.03 18.30
C MET A 244 -65.60 19.33 17.47
N LYS A 245 -65.53 19.23 16.14
CA LYS A 245 -65.61 20.36 15.22
C LYS A 245 -67.05 20.82 14.95
N ASN A 246 -67.98 19.89 14.71
CA ASN A 246 -69.30 20.23 14.16
C ASN A 246 -70.42 20.25 15.23
N ILE A 247 -70.33 19.40 16.26
CA ILE A 247 -71.41 19.22 17.25
C ILE A 247 -71.08 19.93 18.58
N VAL A 248 -69.88 19.70 19.13
CA VAL A 248 -69.51 20.25 20.45
C VAL A 248 -69.55 21.79 20.53
N PRO A 249 -69.27 22.59 19.48
CA PRO A 249 -69.40 24.05 19.55
C PRO A 249 -70.85 24.55 19.48
N THR A 250 -71.83 23.69 19.16
CA THR A 250 -73.23 24.07 18.89
C THR A 250 -74.23 23.46 19.86
N ASP A 251 -73.91 22.34 20.51
CA ASP A 251 -74.80 21.64 21.45
C ASP A 251 -74.49 21.96 22.93
N GLN A 252 -75.44 22.66 23.58
CA GLN A 252 -75.38 23.02 25.00
C GLN A 252 -75.37 21.82 25.96
N SER A 253 -75.82 20.64 25.53
CA SER A 253 -75.85 19.43 26.38
C SER A 253 -74.45 18.85 26.61
N VAL A 254 -73.50 19.13 25.72
CA VAL A 254 -72.10 18.68 25.81
C VAL A 254 -71.10 19.82 26.04
N ASN A 255 -71.47 21.06 25.69
CA ASN A 255 -70.67 22.27 25.92
C ASN A 255 -71.56 23.39 26.47
N PRO A 256 -71.84 23.42 27.79
CA PRO A 256 -72.79 24.36 28.39
C PRO A 256 -72.50 25.85 28.15
N ASN A 257 -71.23 26.19 27.86
CA ASN A 257 -70.77 27.55 27.61
C ASN A 257 -70.68 27.89 26.10
N LEU A 258 -71.01 26.96 25.19
CA LEU A 258 -70.90 27.10 23.73
C LEU A 258 -69.55 27.70 23.27
N ASN A 259 -68.46 27.17 23.83
CA ASN A 259 -67.11 27.57 23.44
C ASN A 259 -66.88 27.36 21.92
N PRO A 260 -66.22 28.28 21.22
CA PRO A 260 -65.96 28.16 19.79
C PRO A 260 -64.98 27.01 19.50
N TYR A 261 -65.09 26.43 18.30
CA TYR A 261 -64.19 25.36 17.84
C TYR A 261 -62.72 25.78 17.96
N ASN A 262 -62.33 26.87 17.31
CA ASN A 262 -60.98 27.41 17.37
C ASN A 262 -61.00 28.70 18.23
N PRO A 263 -60.14 28.84 19.27
CA PRO A 263 -59.11 27.87 19.71
C PRO A 263 -59.63 26.80 20.67
N THR A 264 -60.74 27.04 21.36
CA THR A 264 -61.04 26.36 22.63
C THR A 264 -61.34 24.86 22.49
N VAL A 265 -62.37 24.46 21.75
CA VAL A 265 -62.75 23.03 21.67
C VAL A 265 -61.71 22.20 20.91
N ARG A 266 -61.06 22.81 19.91
CA ARG A 266 -59.93 22.22 19.15
C ARG A 266 -58.75 21.91 20.07
N SER A 267 -58.42 22.80 21.01
CA SER A 267 -57.36 22.55 21.99
C SER A 267 -57.69 21.42 22.96
N TRP A 268 -58.97 21.25 23.34
CA TRP A 268 -59.37 20.10 24.16
C TRP A 268 -59.12 18.77 23.43
N ASP A 269 -59.42 18.69 22.14
CA ASP A 269 -59.24 17.46 21.35
C ASP A 269 -57.75 17.15 21.10
N PHE A 270 -56.94 18.11 20.61
CA PHE A 270 -55.50 17.83 20.39
C PHE A 270 -54.74 17.59 21.69
N THR A 271 -55.10 18.26 22.80
CA THR A 271 -54.43 18.03 24.10
C THR A 271 -54.76 16.64 24.62
N THR A 272 -56.04 16.26 24.65
CA THR A 272 -56.47 14.93 25.10
C THR A 272 -55.82 13.82 24.27
N LYS A 273 -55.68 14.03 22.95
CA LYS A 273 -55.09 13.05 22.03
C LYS A 273 -53.56 13.00 22.09
N GLY A 274 -52.89 14.12 22.35
CA GLY A 274 -51.45 14.19 22.64
C GLY A 274 -51.11 13.42 23.93
N HIS A 275 -51.87 13.64 25.01
CA HIS A 275 -51.72 12.89 26.28
C HIS A 275 -51.99 11.39 26.09
N ALA A 276 -53.04 11.02 25.35
CA ALA A 276 -53.34 9.61 25.07
C ALA A 276 -52.24 8.94 24.24
N LEU A 277 -51.70 9.62 23.22
CA LEU A 277 -50.57 9.11 22.44
C LEU A 277 -49.29 9.00 23.29
N ALA A 278 -49.04 9.96 24.19
CA ALA A 278 -47.92 9.94 25.13
C ALA A 278 -47.95 8.70 26.05
N HIS A 279 -49.14 8.34 26.57
CA HIS A 279 -49.38 7.13 27.37
C HIS A 279 -49.09 5.84 26.56
N GLU A 280 -49.61 5.75 25.34
CA GLU A 280 -49.40 4.57 24.48
C GLU A 280 -47.95 4.41 24.00
N ILE A 281 -47.24 5.52 23.77
CA ILE A 281 -45.81 5.48 23.51
C ILE A 281 -45.06 4.99 24.75
N GLY A 282 -45.49 5.37 25.96
CA GLY A 282 -44.97 4.81 27.21
C GLY A 282 -44.95 3.27 27.22
N HIS A 283 -46.04 2.62 26.83
CA HIS A 283 -46.09 1.15 26.69
C HIS A 283 -45.13 0.60 25.61
N SER A 284 -44.97 1.29 24.47
CA SER A 284 -43.94 0.95 23.47
C SER A 284 -42.52 1.14 24.00
N LEU A 285 -42.33 1.94 25.05
CA LEU A 285 -41.08 2.20 25.77
C LEU A 285 -41.01 1.46 27.14
N GLU A 286 -41.68 0.30 27.24
CA GLU A 286 -41.65 -0.61 28.41
C GLU A 286 -42.23 -0.04 29.71
N LEU A 287 -43.05 1.01 29.66
CA LEU A 287 -43.77 1.52 30.84
C LEU A 287 -45.05 0.71 31.11
N TYR A 288 -45.41 0.60 32.39
CA TYR A 288 -46.60 -0.11 32.86
C TYR A 288 -47.49 0.79 33.71
N HIS A 289 -48.78 0.44 33.87
CA HIS A 289 -49.72 1.17 34.73
C HIS A 289 -49.36 1.14 36.23
N HIS A 290 -48.33 0.38 36.63
CA HIS A 290 -47.80 0.25 37.98
C HIS A 290 -46.28 0.07 37.92
N CYS A 291 -45.56 0.49 38.96
CA CYS A 291 -44.11 0.36 39.06
C CYS A 291 -43.66 0.16 40.52
N VAL A 292 -42.35 0.18 40.78
CA VAL A 292 -41.80 0.05 42.15
C VAL A 292 -42.11 1.24 43.08
N HIS A 293 -42.65 2.33 42.52
CA HIS A 293 -43.04 3.54 43.26
C HIS A 293 -44.52 3.57 43.65
N TYR A 294 -45.42 3.00 42.83
CA TYR A 294 -46.87 3.06 43.02
C TYR A 294 -47.61 1.94 42.26
N GLY A 295 -48.74 1.50 42.82
CA GLY A 295 -49.66 0.56 42.17
C GLY A 295 -50.55 1.20 41.11
N VAL A 296 -51.39 0.37 40.47
CA VAL A 296 -52.25 0.78 39.34
C VAL A 296 -53.08 2.03 39.65
N ASN A 297 -52.89 3.07 38.85
CA ASN A 297 -53.55 4.39 38.96
C ASN A 297 -53.42 5.11 40.32
N GLN A 298 -52.50 4.68 41.21
CA GLN A 298 -52.37 5.28 42.55
C GLN A 298 -51.76 6.68 42.50
N CYS A 299 -50.76 6.91 41.65
CA CYS A 299 -50.16 8.22 41.43
C CYS A 299 -51.02 9.05 40.45
N PRO A 300 -51.67 10.16 40.89
CA PRO A 300 -52.61 10.89 40.04
C PRO A 300 -51.98 11.52 38.80
N GLU A 301 -50.77 12.05 38.91
CA GLU A 301 -50.05 12.78 37.85
C GLU A 301 -49.21 11.88 36.93
N SER A 302 -49.15 10.57 37.17
CA SER A 302 -48.35 9.65 36.35
C SER A 302 -48.75 9.67 34.88
N LEU A 303 -47.78 9.71 33.96
CA LEU A 303 -48.01 9.46 32.52
C LEU A 303 -48.73 8.13 32.28
N MET A 304 -48.52 7.14 33.14
CA MET A 304 -49.17 5.82 33.04
C MET A 304 -50.47 5.71 33.86
N ASN A 305 -51.06 6.83 34.30
CA ASN A 305 -52.40 6.82 34.88
C ASN A 305 -53.45 6.68 33.77
N GLN A 306 -54.41 5.77 33.94
CA GLN A 306 -55.48 5.50 32.96
C GLN A 306 -56.63 6.54 33.00
N SER A 307 -56.62 7.47 33.95
CA SER A 307 -57.67 8.47 34.11
C SER A 307 -57.51 9.65 33.15
N TYR A 308 -58.58 9.97 32.42
CA TYR A 308 -58.68 11.20 31.61
C TYR A 308 -58.60 12.50 32.45
N GLN A 309 -58.64 12.41 33.78
CA GLN A 309 -58.46 13.52 34.71
C GLN A 309 -57.01 13.68 35.21
N SER A 310 -56.10 12.79 34.81
CA SER A 310 -54.67 12.91 35.11
C SER A 310 -54.05 14.05 34.30
N SER A 311 -53.07 14.75 34.90
CA SER A 311 -52.19 15.66 34.16
C SER A 311 -51.21 14.92 33.23
N HIS A 312 -50.98 13.62 33.45
CA HIS A 312 -49.98 12.80 32.75
C HIS A 312 -48.54 13.36 32.82
N SER A 313 -48.28 14.27 33.76
CA SER A 313 -47.12 15.17 33.78
C SER A 313 -45.99 14.72 34.70
N TYR A 314 -45.96 13.46 35.14
CA TYR A 314 -44.90 12.91 35.99
C TYR A 314 -44.47 11.49 35.58
N LEU A 315 -43.15 11.24 35.67
CA LEU A 315 -42.55 9.91 35.77
C LEU A 315 -41.45 9.91 36.86
N PRO A 316 -41.32 8.84 37.67
CA PRO A 316 -40.14 8.63 38.50
C PRO A 316 -38.95 8.22 37.63
N ALA A 317 -37.73 8.58 38.04
CA ALA A 317 -36.51 8.33 37.25
C ALA A 317 -36.32 6.84 36.85
N THR A 318 -36.73 5.90 37.69
CA THR A 318 -36.67 4.45 37.41
C THR A 318 -37.43 4.05 36.14
N GLU A 319 -38.59 4.66 35.89
CA GLU A 319 -39.39 4.44 34.68
C GLU A 319 -38.77 5.13 33.46
N VAL A 320 -38.20 6.33 33.62
CA VAL A 320 -37.42 6.99 32.55
C VAL A 320 -36.24 6.10 32.11
N GLY A 321 -35.59 5.43 33.05
CA GLY A 321 -34.55 4.45 32.74
C GLY A 321 -35.06 3.17 32.04
N ASN A 322 -36.31 2.75 32.24
CA ASN A 322 -36.92 1.69 31.40
C ASN A 322 -37.01 2.16 29.94
N MET A 323 -37.44 3.41 29.71
CA MET A 323 -37.61 3.96 28.36
C MET A 323 -36.29 3.95 27.58
N TYR A 324 -35.20 4.42 28.19
CA TYR A 324 -33.87 4.41 27.58
C TYR A 324 -33.32 2.98 27.38
N ARG A 325 -33.53 2.08 28.35
CA ARG A 325 -33.21 0.65 28.21
C ARG A 325 -33.95 0.03 27.02
N ALA A 326 -35.24 0.32 26.85
CA ALA A 326 -36.04 -0.13 25.72
C ALA A 326 -35.56 0.45 24.39
N ILE A 327 -35.21 1.74 24.36
CA ILE A 327 -34.66 2.42 23.17
C ILE A 327 -33.32 1.81 22.72
N GLN A 328 -32.47 1.34 23.65
CA GLN A 328 -31.14 0.80 23.33
C GLN A 328 -31.11 -0.72 23.11
N LEU A 329 -31.90 -1.49 23.87
CA LEU A 329 -31.83 -2.96 23.90
C LEU A 329 -32.96 -3.68 23.14
N SER A 330 -34.00 -2.99 22.66
CA SER A 330 -35.18 -3.63 22.05
C SER A 330 -35.34 -3.31 20.55
N ASN A 331 -36.36 -3.91 19.92
CA ASN A 331 -36.79 -3.58 18.56
C ASN A 331 -37.16 -2.11 18.32
N VAL A 332 -37.27 -1.28 19.37
CA VAL A 332 -37.46 0.18 19.28
C VAL A 332 -36.23 0.90 18.69
N ARG A 333 -35.02 0.34 18.82
CA ARG A 333 -33.75 1.01 18.50
C ARG A 333 -33.59 1.48 17.05
N LYS A 334 -34.35 0.87 16.13
CA LYS A 334 -34.42 1.19 14.69
C LYS A 334 -35.45 2.28 14.32
N PHE A 335 -36.31 2.68 15.26
CA PHE A 335 -37.27 3.78 15.07
C PHE A 335 -36.67 5.12 15.47
N VAL A 336 -35.53 5.12 16.18
CA VAL A 336 -34.69 6.30 16.36
C VAL A 336 -34.07 6.68 15.01
N LEU A 337 -34.00 7.98 14.71
CA LEU A 337 -33.39 8.45 13.46
C LEU A 337 -31.88 8.14 13.41
N GLY A 338 -31.36 7.82 12.22
CA GLY A 338 -29.94 7.42 12.03
C GLY A 338 -28.92 8.53 12.27
N ASP A 339 -29.37 9.79 12.26
CA ASP A 339 -28.64 11.01 12.60
C ASP A 339 -28.74 11.41 14.08
N CYS A 340 -29.41 10.60 14.94
CA CYS A 340 -29.35 10.80 16.38
C CYS A 340 -27.95 10.49 16.94
N TYR A 341 -27.19 11.55 17.16
CA TYR A 341 -25.97 11.56 17.95
C TYR A 341 -26.14 12.47 19.17
N ASN A 342 -25.54 12.05 20.29
CA ASN A 342 -25.52 12.78 21.54
C ASN A 342 -24.05 13.03 21.93
N SER A 343 -23.72 14.32 22.07
CA SER A 343 -22.37 14.83 22.27
C SER A 343 -21.77 14.54 23.66
N ASN A 344 -22.58 14.04 24.60
CA ASN A 344 -22.16 13.65 25.94
C ASN A 344 -21.74 12.16 25.96
N PRO A 345 -20.44 11.82 26.12
CA PRO A 345 -19.96 10.44 25.98
C PRO A 345 -20.30 9.54 27.18
N LEU A 346 -20.41 8.22 26.92
CA LEU A 346 -20.44 7.19 27.96
C LEU A 346 -19.02 6.91 28.46
N VAL A 347 -18.71 7.31 29.70
CA VAL A 347 -17.35 7.16 30.27
C VAL A 347 -17.27 5.93 31.17
N LEU A 348 -16.53 4.91 30.73
CA LEU A 348 -16.28 3.67 31.45
C LEU A 348 -14.99 3.78 32.29
N THR A 349 -15.16 3.86 33.61
CA THR A 349 -14.07 3.97 34.61
C THR A 349 -13.76 2.64 35.32
N GLN A 350 -14.46 1.56 34.95
CA GLN A 350 -14.36 0.24 35.60
C GLN A 350 -14.47 -0.87 34.54
N ASN A 351 -13.97 -2.06 34.87
CA ASN A 351 -14.08 -3.23 34.01
C ASN A 351 -15.55 -3.59 33.76
N THR A 352 -15.93 -3.69 32.48
CA THR A 352 -17.31 -3.80 32.01
C THR A 352 -17.39 -4.89 30.94
N ILE A 353 -18.45 -5.71 30.99
CA ILE A 353 -18.73 -6.76 30.00
C ILE A 353 -20.12 -6.47 29.39
N TRP A 354 -20.22 -6.57 28.07
CA TRP A 354 -21.48 -6.55 27.32
C TRP A 354 -21.68 -7.89 26.61
N ASP A 355 -22.50 -8.74 27.24
CA ASP A 355 -22.94 -10.07 26.80
C ASP A 355 -24.34 -10.06 26.15
N PHE A 356 -24.75 -8.90 25.64
CA PHE A 356 -26.07 -8.65 25.07
C PHE A 356 -26.01 -7.66 23.89
N ASP A 357 -27.02 -7.71 23.03
CA ASP A 357 -27.19 -6.82 21.89
C ASP A 357 -27.66 -5.41 22.31
N VAL A 358 -26.89 -4.37 21.95
CA VAL A 358 -27.12 -2.98 22.39
C VAL A 358 -26.82 -1.97 21.27
N LYS A 359 -27.59 -0.88 21.20
CA LYS A 359 -27.28 0.29 20.37
C LYS A 359 -26.97 1.51 21.25
N PHE A 360 -25.83 2.15 21.02
CA PHE A 360 -25.50 3.46 21.62
C PHE A 360 -25.56 4.57 20.56
N PHE A 361 -25.88 5.77 21.03
CA PHE A 361 -26.14 6.96 20.22
C PHE A 361 -25.13 8.08 20.54
N ARG A 362 -23.95 7.72 21.05
CA ARG A 362 -22.96 8.60 21.67
C ARG A 362 -21.58 7.93 21.66
N ASP A 363 -20.52 8.72 21.83
CA ASP A 363 -19.17 8.20 22.01
C ASP A 363 -19.05 7.32 23.27
N ILE A 364 -18.16 6.32 23.21
CA ILE A 364 -17.88 5.38 24.33
C ILE A 364 -16.40 5.50 24.70
N ILE A 365 -16.11 5.99 25.91
CA ILE A 365 -14.74 6.23 26.37
C ILE A 365 -14.33 5.15 27.38
N VAL A 366 -13.28 4.39 27.08
CA VAL A 366 -12.62 3.49 28.03
C VAL A 366 -11.45 4.24 28.67
N GLU A 367 -11.58 4.55 29.96
CA GLU A 367 -10.57 5.29 30.72
C GLU A 367 -9.36 4.43 31.12
N ASN A 368 -8.30 5.09 31.60
CA ASN A 368 -7.12 4.42 32.16
C ASN A 368 -7.51 3.42 33.28
N GLY A 369 -7.04 2.18 33.17
CA GLY A 369 -7.33 1.10 34.12
C GLY A 369 -8.67 0.39 33.91
N ALA A 370 -9.53 0.86 33.00
CA ALA A 370 -10.78 0.18 32.64
C ALA A 370 -10.59 -0.78 31.46
N THR A 371 -11.33 -1.89 31.48
CA THR A 371 -11.43 -2.85 30.37
C THR A 371 -12.89 -2.99 29.94
N LEU A 372 -13.21 -2.70 28.69
CA LEU A 372 -14.49 -3.07 28.08
C LEU A 372 -14.32 -4.40 27.33
N THR A 373 -15.22 -5.36 27.55
CA THR A 373 -15.29 -6.63 26.80
C THR A 373 -16.65 -6.76 26.12
N ILE A 374 -16.66 -7.00 24.81
CA ILE A 374 -17.88 -7.13 23.99
C ILE A 374 -17.92 -8.53 23.39
N SER A 375 -19.00 -9.27 23.64
CA SER A 375 -19.21 -10.64 23.13
C SER A 375 -20.50 -10.82 22.32
N CYS A 376 -21.21 -9.71 22.06
CA CYS A 376 -22.47 -9.65 21.30
C CYS A 376 -22.49 -8.42 20.38
N ASN A 377 -23.63 -8.08 19.76
CA ASN A 377 -23.69 -6.99 18.78
C ASN A 377 -23.81 -5.62 19.47
N LEU A 378 -22.75 -4.81 19.38
CA LEU A 378 -22.78 -3.38 19.64
C LEU A 378 -23.07 -2.62 18.34
N TYR A 379 -24.09 -1.77 18.38
CA TYR A 379 -24.44 -0.87 17.29
C TYR A 379 -24.14 0.60 17.64
N MET A 380 -23.51 1.29 16.70
CA MET A 380 -23.09 2.69 16.80
C MET A 380 -23.89 3.56 15.80
N THR A 381 -23.97 4.87 16.04
CA THR A 381 -24.52 5.84 15.08
C THR A 381 -23.43 6.60 14.32
N ARG A 382 -23.82 7.28 13.23
CA ARG A 382 -22.91 7.85 12.22
C ARG A 382 -21.74 8.66 12.78
N GLU A 383 -22.01 9.50 13.78
CA GLU A 383 -21.04 10.45 14.33
C GLU A 383 -20.32 9.91 15.59
N SER A 384 -20.60 8.66 15.99
CA SER A 384 -20.07 8.06 17.22
C SER A 384 -18.87 7.14 16.99
N LYS A 385 -17.95 7.12 17.95
CA LYS A 385 -16.74 6.28 18.03
C LYS A 385 -16.55 5.65 19.41
N ILE A 386 -15.64 4.69 19.48
CA ILE A 386 -15.12 4.13 20.73
C ILE A 386 -13.71 4.68 20.96
N ILE A 387 -13.44 5.29 22.11
CA ILE A 387 -12.15 5.89 22.45
C ILE A 387 -11.49 5.08 23.57
N VAL A 388 -10.44 4.34 23.24
CA VAL A 388 -9.60 3.62 24.19
C VAL A 388 -8.42 4.51 24.57
N LYS A 389 -8.44 5.07 25.77
CA LYS A 389 -7.37 5.94 26.28
C LYS A 389 -6.13 5.14 26.68
N SER A 390 -4.99 5.84 26.82
CA SER A 390 -3.74 5.26 27.30
C SER A 390 -3.93 4.55 28.65
N GLY A 391 -3.71 3.23 28.68
CA GLY A 391 -3.90 2.34 29.82
C GLY A 391 -5.32 1.80 30.01
N GLY A 392 -6.26 2.14 29.12
CA GLY A 392 -7.53 1.45 28.97
C GLY A 392 -7.43 0.29 27.96
N LYS A 393 -8.38 -0.65 28.00
CA LYS A 393 -8.44 -1.80 27.10
C LYS A 393 -9.84 -2.05 26.53
N LEU A 394 -9.90 -2.34 25.24
CA LEU A 394 -11.07 -2.95 24.59
C LEU A 394 -10.75 -4.41 24.21
N ILE A 395 -11.70 -5.30 24.43
CA ILE A 395 -11.68 -6.69 23.97
C ILE A 395 -12.97 -6.93 23.17
N ILE A 396 -12.83 -7.46 21.95
CA ILE A 396 -13.93 -7.97 21.14
C ILE A 396 -13.74 -9.48 21.05
N ASP A 397 -14.60 -10.23 21.74
CA ASP A 397 -14.47 -11.67 22.00
C ASP A 397 -15.68 -12.40 21.41
N GLY A 398 -15.62 -12.71 20.11
CA GLY A 398 -16.77 -13.18 19.31
C GLY A 398 -17.91 -12.16 19.12
N GLY A 399 -17.83 -10.99 19.76
CA GLY A 399 -18.77 -9.89 19.57
C GLY A 399 -18.60 -9.16 18.24
N LYS A 400 -19.56 -8.30 17.91
CA LYS A 400 -19.56 -7.51 16.67
C LYS A 400 -19.81 -6.03 16.94
N ILE A 401 -19.13 -5.15 16.21
CA ILE A 401 -19.38 -3.70 16.24
C ILE A 401 -19.71 -3.20 14.83
N SER A 402 -20.87 -2.55 14.68
CA SER A 402 -21.41 -2.09 13.39
C SER A 402 -22.18 -0.77 13.50
N ALA A 403 -22.48 -0.12 12.37
CA ALA A 403 -23.66 0.73 12.25
C ALA A 403 -24.97 -0.10 12.29
N ASP A 404 -26.06 0.47 12.83
CA ASP A 404 -27.41 -0.17 12.86
C ASP A 404 -28.18 0.01 11.53
N ASP A 405 -28.00 1.16 10.88
CA ASP A 405 -28.64 1.54 9.63
C ASP A 405 -27.70 1.27 8.45
N ARG A 406 -28.15 0.46 7.48
CA ARG A 406 -27.36 -0.01 6.33
C ARG A 406 -27.18 1.04 5.23
N SER A 407 -27.02 2.30 5.63
CA SER A 407 -26.80 3.45 4.74
C SER A 407 -25.81 4.48 5.31
N ILE A 408 -25.26 4.22 6.50
CA ILE A 408 -24.32 5.11 7.20
C ILE A 408 -23.14 4.32 7.77
N SER A 409 -21.94 4.86 7.60
CA SER A 409 -20.75 4.38 8.33
C SER A 409 -20.63 5.07 9.68
N TRP A 410 -20.20 4.36 10.72
CA TRP A 410 -19.84 4.95 12.03
C TRP A 410 -18.34 5.33 12.06
N LEU A 411 -17.88 6.12 13.03
CA LEU A 411 -16.53 6.71 12.96
C LEU A 411 -15.38 5.75 13.25
N GLY A 412 -15.59 4.71 14.09
CA GLY A 412 -14.59 3.68 14.36
C GLY A 412 -14.06 3.61 15.80
N ILE A 413 -12.93 2.90 15.97
CA ILE A 413 -12.24 2.76 17.26
C ILE A 413 -10.94 3.55 17.28
N GLU A 414 -10.89 4.57 18.13
CA GLU A 414 -9.73 5.40 18.44
C GLU A 414 -8.88 4.76 19.54
N VAL A 415 -7.61 4.45 19.25
CA VAL A 415 -6.69 3.83 20.22
C VAL A 415 -5.57 4.82 20.54
N GLN A 416 -5.79 5.63 21.58
CA GLN A 416 -4.86 6.67 21.99
C GLN A 416 -3.63 6.06 22.67
N GLY A 417 -2.46 6.61 22.39
CA GLY A 417 -1.19 6.20 22.98
C GLY A 417 -0.36 7.38 23.50
N ASN A 418 0.93 7.14 23.66
CA ASN A 418 1.96 8.16 23.78
C ASN A 418 3.21 7.66 23.04
N ALA A 419 3.53 8.31 21.92
CA ALA A 419 4.61 7.87 21.03
C ALA A 419 6.02 7.99 21.66
N ASN A 420 6.14 8.73 22.78
CA ASN A 420 7.38 8.93 23.52
C ASN A 420 7.57 7.91 24.66
N LEU A 421 6.63 6.99 24.87
CA LEU A 421 6.70 5.93 25.87
C LEU A 421 6.83 4.54 25.23
N PRO A 422 7.49 3.58 25.89
CA PRO A 422 7.55 2.20 25.42
C PRO A 422 6.15 1.56 25.46
N GLN A 423 5.86 0.66 24.53
CA GLN A 423 4.68 -0.22 24.54
C GLN A 423 4.76 -1.32 25.65
N TYR A 424 5.79 -1.30 26.49
CA TYR A 424 5.91 -2.11 27.70
C TYR A 424 6.38 -1.25 28.90
N PRO A 425 5.68 -1.24 30.05
CA PRO A 425 4.43 -1.95 30.33
C PRO A 425 3.28 -1.45 29.44
N ILE A 426 2.36 -2.35 29.11
CA ILE A 426 1.30 -2.10 28.12
C ILE A 426 0.38 -0.93 28.51
N THR A 427 0.28 -0.65 29.81
CA THR A 427 -0.49 0.43 30.43
C THR A 427 -0.07 1.85 30.01
N ASN A 428 1.05 2.01 29.31
CA ASN A 428 1.47 3.28 28.71
C ASN A 428 0.61 3.70 27.50
N GLN A 429 -0.17 2.76 26.94
CA GLN A 429 -0.85 2.87 25.64
C GLN A 429 -2.28 2.33 25.76
N GLY A 430 -3.19 2.76 24.88
CA GLY A 430 -4.50 2.12 24.70
C GLY A 430 -4.32 0.79 23.97
N VAL A 431 -5.20 -0.17 24.25
CA VAL A 431 -5.12 -1.53 23.69
C VAL A 431 -6.47 -1.97 23.14
N VAL A 432 -6.50 -2.40 21.88
CA VAL A 432 -7.62 -3.18 21.31
C VAL A 432 -7.14 -4.59 21.04
N GLU A 433 -7.93 -5.57 21.49
CA GLU A 433 -7.69 -6.99 21.26
C GLU A 433 -8.96 -7.62 20.66
N ILE A 434 -8.84 -8.24 19.49
CA ILE A 434 -9.93 -8.94 18.80
C ILE A 434 -9.58 -10.42 18.74
N ILE A 435 -10.48 -11.26 19.25
CA ILE A 435 -10.32 -12.70 19.38
C ILE A 435 -11.62 -13.44 19.07
N ASN A 436 -11.49 -14.74 18.82
CA ASN A 436 -12.61 -15.69 18.69
C ASN A 436 -13.66 -15.25 17.65
N ASP A 437 -13.20 -14.82 16.48
CA ASP A 437 -13.99 -14.37 15.33
C ASP A 437 -14.75 -13.03 15.56
N GLY A 438 -14.28 -12.23 16.54
CA GLY A 438 -14.76 -10.88 16.80
C GLY A 438 -14.69 -9.97 15.55
N THR A 439 -15.74 -9.18 15.34
CA THR A 439 -15.98 -8.50 14.05
C THR A 439 -16.13 -6.98 14.19
N ILE A 440 -15.52 -6.23 13.27
CA ILE A 440 -15.71 -4.78 13.08
C ILE A 440 -16.19 -4.54 11.65
N GLU A 441 -17.39 -4.00 11.49
CA GLU A 441 -17.98 -3.76 10.18
C GLU A 441 -18.56 -2.34 10.01
N ASN A 442 -18.66 -1.91 8.75
CA ASN A 442 -19.35 -0.69 8.34
C ASN A 442 -18.84 0.61 9.01
N ALA A 443 -17.55 0.68 9.37
CA ALA A 443 -16.90 1.88 9.90
C ALA A 443 -16.24 2.71 8.79
N LYS A 444 -16.05 4.01 9.04
CA LYS A 444 -15.18 4.84 8.21
C LYS A 444 -13.71 4.44 8.36
N ILE A 445 -13.27 4.21 9.60
CA ILE A 445 -12.00 3.53 9.90
C ILE A 445 -12.27 2.48 10.97
N GLY A 446 -12.03 1.20 10.74
CA GLY A 446 -12.31 0.14 11.72
C GLY A 446 -11.59 0.37 13.05
N ILE A 447 -10.25 0.48 13.00
CA ILE A 447 -9.41 0.90 14.13
C ILE A 447 -8.35 1.90 13.66
N TYR A 448 -8.14 2.98 14.41
CA TYR A 448 -7.03 3.91 14.21
C TYR A 448 -6.19 4.14 15.48
N ALA A 449 -4.86 3.94 15.35
CA ALA A 449 -3.93 3.89 16.49
C ALA A 449 -3.32 5.27 16.88
N TYR A 450 -4.16 6.30 16.91
CA TYR A 450 -3.82 7.67 17.30
C TYR A 450 -5.09 8.43 17.73
N GLN A 451 -4.93 9.56 18.45
CA GLN A 451 -6.04 10.51 18.62
C GLN A 451 -6.29 11.27 17.31
N ASP A 452 -7.52 11.24 16.81
CA ASP A 452 -7.94 12.11 15.71
C ASP A 452 -8.11 13.55 16.23
N ILE A 453 -7.06 14.36 16.06
CA ILE A 453 -7.07 15.79 16.41
C ILE A 453 -7.78 16.54 15.28
N THR A 454 -9.10 16.71 15.44
CA THR A 454 -9.97 17.41 14.49
C THR A 454 -9.37 18.76 14.07
N ILE A 455 -9.32 18.99 12.75
CA ILE A 455 -8.54 20.01 12.04
C ILE A 455 -8.34 21.32 12.84
N PRO A 456 -7.09 21.70 13.20
CA PRO A 456 -6.81 23.01 13.76
C PRO A 456 -7.09 24.10 12.72
N LEU A 457 -7.99 25.03 13.07
CA LEU A 457 -8.44 26.12 12.20
C LEU A 457 -7.26 26.90 11.58
N PHE A 458 -7.08 26.71 10.27
CA PHE A 458 -6.06 27.32 9.41
C PHE A 458 -4.60 26.97 9.73
N GLY A 459 -4.07 25.97 9.01
CA GLY A 459 -2.64 25.88 8.68
C GLY A 459 -1.71 25.49 9.83
N SER A 460 -2.12 24.55 10.69
CA SER A 460 -1.26 23.96 11.73
C SER A 460 -1.08 22.46 11.49
N SER A 461 0.16 21.97 11.55
CA SER A 461 0.49 20.55 11.30
C SER A 461 -0.23 19.59 12.25
N ILE A 462 -0.69 18.44 11.72
CA ILE A 462 -1.21 17.35 12.54
C ILE A 462 -0.09 16.79 13.43
N THR A 463 -0.29 16.84 14.75
CA THR A 463 0.72 16.47 15.75
C THR A 463 0.37 15.13 16.41
N TYR A 464 0.92 14.05 15.85
CA TYR A 464 0.77 12.64 16.25
C TYR A 464 1.35 12.27 17.65
N SER A 465 1.33 13.21 18.59
CA SER A 465 1.78 13.08 19.98
C SER A 465 1.13 11.92 20.75
N LEU A 466 -0.06 11.49 20.33
CA LEU A 466 -0.86 10.42 20.91
C LEU A 466 -0.93 9.16 20.04
N GLY A 467 0.03 8.96 19.13
CA GLY A 467 0.26 7.67 18.47
C GLY A 467 0.86 6.62 19.43
N GLY A 468 0.99 5.38 18.97
CA GLY A 468 1.57 4.27 19.74
C GLY A 468 0.57 3.31 20.39
N GLY A 469 -0.73 3.53 20.19
CA GLY A 469 -1.79 2.59 20.56
C GLY A 469 -1.59 1.19 19.96
N ILE A 470 -2.06 0.17 20.67
CA ILE A 470 -1.75 -1.23 20.39
C ILE A 470 -2.98 -1.95 19.82
N ILE A 471 -2.80 -2.62 18.68
CA ILE A 471 -3.83 -3.41 17.99
C ILE A 471 -3.41 -4.88 17.95
N ARG A 472 -4.24 -5.78 18.46
CA ARG A 472 -4.01 -7.22 18.43
C ARG A 472 -5.20 -7.93 17.80
N ALA A 473 -5.07 -8.25 16.52
CA ALA A 473 -6.08 -9.01 15.78
C ALA A 473 -5.63 -10.47 15.65
N ASN A 474 -6.40 -11.41 16.20
CA ASN A 474 -6.14 -12.84 16.10
C ASN A 474 -7.45 -13.60 15.97
N ASN A 475 -7.79 -14.09 14.77
CA ASN A 475 -9.16 -14.44 14.42
C ASN A 475 -10.09 -13.23 14.58
N ALA A 476 -9.81 -12.18 13.82
CA ALA A 476 -10.67 -11.00 13.69
C ALA A 476 -11.32 -10.96 12.30
N SER A 477 -12.50 -10.35 12.18
CA SER A 477 -13.07 -9.99 10.88
C SER A 477 -13.25 -8.48 10.76
N PHE A 478 -12.80 -7.92 9.64
CA PHE A 478 -13.02 -6.54 9.25
C PHE A 478 -13.80 -6.53 7.92
N ILE A 479 -15.01 -5.97 7.91
CA ILE A 479 -15.95 -6.13 6.79
C ILE A 479 -16.56 -4.77 6.39
N ASN A 480 -16.44 -4.40 5.11
CA ASN A 480 -17.05 -3.20 4.53
C ASN A 480 -16.72 -1.87 5.25
N ASN A 481 -15.55 -1.78 5.90
CA ASN A 481 -15.04 -0.49 6.37
C ASN A 481 -14.35 0.24 5.18
N GLU A 482 -14.29 1.58 5.20
CA GLU A 482 -13.53 2.31 4.15
C GLU A 482 -12.01 2.12 4.34
N VAL A 483 -11.56 2.07 5.60
CA VAL A 483 -10.21 1.62 5.99
C VAL A 483 -10.36 0.68 7.18
N ASP A 484 -9.77 -0.52 7.18
CA ASP A 484 -9.95 -1.43 8.33
C ASP A 484 -9.01 -1.07 9.49
N ILE A 485 -7.72 -0.82 9.21
CA ILE A 485 -6.70 -0.45 10.20
C ILE A 485 -5.84 0.72 9.68
N LYS A 486 -5.83 1.88 10.38
CA LYS A 486 -4.85 2.97 10.16
C LYS A 486 -3.90 3.12 11.35
N MET A 487 -2.60 2.88 11.15
CA MET A 487 -1.58 3.05 12.19
C MET A 487 -0.70 4.28 11.95
N ALA A 488 -0.61 5.11 13.00
CA ALA A 488 0.22 6.31 13.04
C ALA A 488 1.68 6.03 13.43
N PRO A 489 2.58 7.02 13.24
CA PRO A 489 3.99 6.90 13.57
C PRO A 489 4.27 6.51 15.01
N TYR A 490 5.15 5.53 15.19
CA TYR A 490 5.66 5.13 16.50
C TYR A 490 7.13 4.74 16.40
N ARG A 491 8.00 5.57 16.96
CA ARG A 491 9.47 5.52 16.79
C ARG A 491 10.21 5.52 18.13
N TYR A 492 9.64 4.85 19.13
CA TYR A 492 10.29 4.73 20.44
C TYR A 492 11.61 3.94 20.31
N LEU A 493 12.73 4.55 20.69
CA LEU A 493 14.04 3.92 20.67
C LEU A 493 14.26 3.12 21.96
N ASN A 494 14.69 1.87 21.82
CA ASN A 494 15.08 1.01 22.93
C ASN A 494 16.29 1.59 23.66
N SER A 495 16.20 1.78 24.99
CA SER A 495 17.27 2.37 25.81
C SER A 495 18.55 1.53 25.88
N TYR A 496 18.52 0.25 25.49
CA TYR A 496 19.68 -0.63 25.49
C TYR A 496 20.46 -0.66 24.16
N ASN A 497 19.77 -0.74 23.02
CA ASN A 497 20.41 -0.85 21.68
C ASN A 497 20.19 0.35 20.76
N GLN A 498 19.42 1.36 21.19
CA GLN A 498 19.09 2.58 20.45
C GLN A 498 18.45 2.36 19.07
N LYS A 499 17.95 1.15 18.77
CA LYS A 499 17.11 0.88 17.60
C LYS A 499 15.64 1.18 17.92
N PRO A 500 14.80 1.53 16.92
CA PRO A 500 13.36 1.54 17.10
C PRO A 500 12.86 0.16 17.58
N VAL A 501 11.95 0.13 18.56
CA VAL A 501 11.32 -1.12 19.00
C VAL A 501 10.40 -1.68 17.91
N ASN A 502 10.16 -2.99 17.93
CA ASN A 502 9.03 -3.56 17.18
C ASN A 502 7.71 -3.17 17.86
N GLN A 503 6.66 -3.04 17.06
CA GLN A 503 5.29 -2.95 17.54
C GLN A 503 4.93 -4.11 18.49
N ALA A 504 4.25 -3.79 19.59
CA ALA A 504 3.52 -4.76 20.43
C ALA A 504 2.15 -5.15 19.83
N SER A 505 1.81 -4.53 18.69
CA SER A 505 0.68 -4.82 17.80
C SER A 505 1.01 -5.96 16.83
N TYR A 506 0.00 -6.74 16.45
CA TYR A 506 0.12 -7.79 15.44
C TYR A 506 -1.24 -8.10 14.80
N ILE A 507 -1.20 -8.62 13.56
CA ILE A 507 -2.39 -8.95 12.77
C ILE A 507 -2.21 -10.39 12.25
N THR A 508 -2.98 -11.32 12.81
CA THR A 508 -2.83 -12.76 12.55
C THR A 508 -4.17 -13.43 12.28
N ARG A 509 -4.23 -14.35 11.30
CA ARG A 509 -5.41 -15.20 11.00
C ARG A 509 -6.73 -14.44 10.93
N SER A 510 -6.69 -13.22 10.39
CA SER A 510 -7.82 -12.29 10.36
C SER A 510 -8.31 -12.09 8.94
N ASN A 511 -9.62 -11.92 8.78
CA ASN A 511 -10.28 -11.67 7.50
C ASN A 511 -10.51 -10.19 7.28
N PHE A 512 -10.20 -9.71 6.09
CA PHE A 512 -10.43 -8.37 5.60
C PHE A 512 -11.25 -8.47 4.31
N GLU A 513 -12.52 -8.05 4.36
CA GLU A 513 -13.48 -8.28 3.28
C GLU A 513 -14.19 -6.99 2.84
N THR A 514 -14.23 -6.77 1.52
CA THR A 514 -15.15 -5.82 0.89
C THR A 514 -16.12 -6.58 -0.01
N ASN A 515 -17.41 -6.49 0.26
CA ASN A 515 -18.46 -7.19 -0.50
C ASN A 515 -19.55 -6.24 -1.00
N ASN A 516 -20.61 -6.80 -1.58
CA ASN A 516 -21.69 -6.04 -2.20
C ASN A 516 -22.56 -5.22 -1.22
N ASP A 517 -22.45 -5.46 0.10
CA ASP A 517 -23.15 -4.70 1.13
C ASP A 517 -22.37 -3.44 1.58
N LEU A 518 -21.25 -3.08 0.93
CA LEU A 518 -20.52 -1.83 1.19
C LEU A 518 -21.42 -0.60 0.92
N PHE A 519 -21.60 0.26 1.93
CA PHE A 519 -22.50 1.43 1.83
C PHE A 519 -21.91 2.60 1.01
N THR A 520 -20.59 2.63 0.81
CA THR A 520 -19.90 3.72 0.11
C THR A 520 -19.53 3.34 -1.32
N THR A 521 -19.32 4.37 -2.15
CA THR A 521 -18.70 4.23 -3.48
C THR A 521 -17.37 4.98 -3.54
N THR A 522 -16.71 5.18 -2.39
CA THR A 522 -15.38 5.79 -2.29
C THR A 522 -14.33 4.87 -2.91
N ALA A 523 -13.29 5.44 -3.52
CA ALA A 523 -12.29 4.67 -4.26
C ALA A 523 -11.12 4.20 -3.38
N ASP A 524 -11.08 4.68 -2.14
CA ASP A 524 -9.90 4.74 -1.28
C ASP A 524 -9.79 3.55 -0.32
N ILE A 525 -10.55 2.49 -0.62
CA ILE A 525 -10.70 1.25 0.16
C ILE A 525 -9.31 0.68 0.47
N THR A 526 -8.93 0.65 1.75
CA THR A 526 -7.58 0.23 2.16
C THR A 526 -7.65 -0.62 3.42
N HIS A 527 -7.35 -1.92 3.34
CA HIS A 527 -7.46 -2.80 4.51
C HIS A 527 -6.46 -2.40 5.61
N ILE A 528 -5.16 -2.31 5.31
CA ILE A 528 -4.12 -1.90 6.27
C ILE A 528 -3.36 -0.68 5.73
N SER A 529 -3.36 0.41 6.48
CA SER A 529 -2.69 1.69 6.16
C SER A 529 -1.69 2.06 7.26
N LEU A 530 -0.40 2.17 6.91
CA LEU A 530 0.71 2.34 7.87
C LEU A 530 1.58 3.55 7.53
N LEU A 531 1.81 4.43 8.51
CA LEU A 531 2.74 5.55 8.40
C LEU A 531 3.75 5.54 9.57
N GLY A 532 5.05 5.41 9.29
CA GLY A 532 6.09 5.50 10.32
C GLY A 532 6.08 4.37 11.37
N VAL A 533 5.58 3.18 11.02
CA VAL A 533 5.38 2.01 11.90
C VAL A 533 6.59 1.06 11.83
N HIS A 534 7.14 0.62 12.95
CA HIS A 534 8.33 -0.25 12.95
C HIS A 534 8.04 -1.68 13.46
N GLY A 535 8.36 -2.69 12.66
CA GLY A 535 8.37 -4.10 13.04
C GLY A 535 6.99 -4.74 13.21
N LEU A 536 6.00 -4.37 12.38
CA LEU A 536 4.66 -4.98 12.43
C LEU A 536 4.65 -6.36 11.74
N PHE A 537 4.02 -7.34 12.40
CA PHE A 537 3.80 -8.68 11.85
C PHE A 537 2.37 -8.87 11.32
N ILE A 538 2.28 -9.35 10.09
CA ILE A 538 1.03 -9.65 9.36
C ILE A 538 1.14 -11.11 8.90
N ARG A 539 0.36 -12.03 9.48
CA ARG A 539 0.49 -13.48 9.23
C ARG A 539 -0.81 -14.27 9.05
N GLY A 540 -0.89 -15.10 8.02
CA GLY A 540 -2.03 -16.01 7.79
C GLY A 540 -3.38 -15.33 7.58
N ASN A 541 -3.40 -14.06 7.13
CA ASN A 541 -4.63 -13.28 6.97
C ASN A 541 -5.21 -13.43 5.56
N THR A 542 -6.53 -13.25 5.43
CA THR A 542 -7.23 -13.22 4.14
C THR A 542 -7.63 -11.79 3.81
N PHE A 543 -7.29 -11.30 2.61
CA PHE A 543 -7.66 -9.98 2.09
C PHE A 543 -8.43 -10.15 0.78
N THR A 544 -9.71 -9.77 0.73
CA THR A 544 -10.59 -10.12 -0.39
C THR A 544 -11.61 -9.03 -0.72
N ASN A 545 -11.76 -8.72 -2.01
CA ASN A 545 -12.85 -7.88 -2.50
C ASN A 545 -13.82 -8.68 -3.40
N THR A 546 -14.94 -9.13 -2.83
CA THR A 546 -16.01 -9.84 -3.55
C THR A 546 -17.04 -8.90 -4.20
N ASN A 547 -16.94 -7.59 -3.98
CA ASN A 547 -17.88 -6.63 -4.56
C ASN A 547 -17.82 -6.67 -6.11
N THR A 548 -18.98 -6.90 -6.72
CA THR A 548 -19.17 -7.04 -8.17
C THR A 548 -19.56 -5.73 -8.87
N SER A 549 -19.82 -4.67 -8.10
CA SER A 549 -20.21 -3.35 -8.59
C SER A 549 -19.02 -2.40 -8.76
N LEU A 550 -17.91 -2.65 -8.05
CA LEU A 550 -16.68 -1.84 -8.13
C LEU A 550 -15.87 -2.14 -9.41
N LEU A 551 -15.38 -1.08 -10.07
CA LEU A 551 -14.40 -1.19 -11.15
C LEU A 551 -13.04 -1.70 -10.62
N THR A 552 -12.21 -2.29 -11.49
CA THR A 552 -10.89 -2.81 -11.13
C THR A 552 -10.01 -1.82 -10.37
N THR A 553 -10.07 -0.53 -10.70
CA THR A 553 -9.33 0.56 -10.03
C THR A 553 -9.89 0.93 -8.65
N GLN A 554 -11.15 0.62 -8.37
CA GLN A 554 -11.84 0.92 -7.11
C GLN A 554 -11.78 -0.26 -6.12
N LYS A 555 -11.16 -1.39 -6.50
CA LYS A 555 -11.12 -2.60 -5.66
C LYS A 555 -10.18 -2.51 -4.46
N GLY A 556 -9.50 -1.38 -4.28
CA GLY A 556 -8.74 -1.09 -3.07
C GLY A 556 -7.36 -1.73 -2.96
N ILE A 557 -6.74 -1.54 -1.81
CA ILE A 557 -5.36 -1.93 -1.46
C ILE A 557 -5.38 -2.78 -0.19
N ALA A 558 -4.71 -3.95 -0.18
CA ALA A 558 -4.61 -4.73 1.05
C ALA A 558 -3.67 -4.10 2.08
N ILE A 559 -2.44 -3.79 1.67
CA ILE A 559 -1.42 -3.22 2.56
C ILE A 559 -0.79 -2.01 1.88
N ASN A 560 -1.04 -0.82 2.41
CA ASN A 560 -0.43 0.45 2.01
C ASN A 560 0.51 0.93 3.12
N SER A 561 1.79 1.17 2.80
CA SER A 561 2.84 1.37 3.79
C SER A 561 3.80 2.49 3.40
N THR A 562 3.98 3.48 4.28
CA THR A 562 4.91 4.60 4.07
C THR A 562 5.91 4.70 5.22
N ILE A 563 7.20 4.57 4.88
CA ILE A 563 8.37 4.70 5.78
C ILE A 563 8.22 3.81 7.04
N SER A 564 7.89 2.54 6.81
CA SER A 564 7.51 1.55 7.84
C SER A 564 8.15 0.18 7.57
N SER A 565 8.56 -0.54 8.63
CA SER A 565 9.08 -1.90 8.51
C SER A 565 8.00 -2.95 8.84
N ILE A 566 7.79 -3.89 7.91
CA ILE A 566 6.71 -4.89 7.96
C ILE A 566 7.23 -6.29 7.63
N SER A 567 6.55 -7.30 8.16
CA SER A 567 6.79 -8.70 7.83
C SER A 567 5.47 -9.40 7.52
N VAL A 568 5.23 -9.60 6.23
CA VAL A 568 4.09 -10.31 5.63
C VAL A 568 4.55 -11.73 5.31
N ILE A 569 4.29 -12.65 6.23
CA ILE A 569 4.84 -14.02 6.25
C ILE A 569 3.76 -15.02 6.73
N PRO A 570 3.88 -16.34 6.54
CA PRO A 570 2.91 -17.28 7.06
C PRO A 570 2.71 -17.19 8.57
N TYR A 571 1.53 -17.57 9.04
CA TYR A 571 1.31 -17.92 10.43
C TYR A 571 1.62 -19.40 10.62
N CYS A 572 2.43 -19.72 11.63
CA CYS A 572 2.54 -21.08 12.14
C CYS A 572 2.20 -21.03 13.64
N ASP A 573 1.34 -21.94 14.08
CA ASP A 573 1.00 -22.09 15.49
C ASP A 573 2.21 -22.60 16.27
N PRO A 574 2.78 -21.81 17.22
CA PRO A 574 3.93 -22.24 18.01
C PRO A 574 3.61 -23.41 18.97
N GLN A 575 2.34 -23.80 19.13
CA GLN A 575 1.92 -24.99 19.87
C GLN A 575 1.89 -26.26 19.00
N ASN A 576 1.95 -26.14 17.67
CA ASN A 576 1.91 -27.25 16.73
C ASN A 576 3.35 -27.71 16.37
N PRO A 577 3.82 -28.89 16.83
CA PRO A 577 5.19 -29.33 16.57
C PRO A 577 5.50 -29.63 15.09
N THR A 578 4.47 -29.75 14.25
CA THR A 578 4.59 -29.95 12.80
C THR A 578 4.47 -28.67 11.98
N CYS A 579 4.14 -27.53 12.61
CA CYS A 579 4.20 -26.19 12.02
C CYS A 579 3.70 -26.14 10.56
N VAL A 580 2.39 -26.34 10.36
CA VAL A 580 1.77 -26.11 9.05
C VAL A 580 1.67 -24.61 8.86
N ASP A 581 2.42 -24.07 7.91
CA ASP A 581 2.41 -22.66 7.55
C ASP A 581 1.09 -22.28 6.87
N GLU A 582 0.38 -21.31 7.45
CA GLU A 582 -0.83 -20.66 6.92
C GLU A 582 -0.39 -19.35 6.22
N PRO A 583 -0.24 -19.31 4.88
CA PRO A 583 0.19 -18.12 4.15
C PRO A 583 -0.85 -16.98 4.25
N ASN A 584 -0.45 -15.73 4.00
CA ASN A 584 -1.47 -14.69 3.74
C ASN A 584 -2.04 -14.87 2.33
N GLU A 585 -3.35 -14.75 2.20
CA GLU A 585 -4.11 -14.88 0.95
C GLU A 585 -4.63 -13.50 0.52
N PHE A 586 -4.32 -13.08 -0.70
CA PHE A 586 -4.82 -11.84 -1.30
C PHE A 586 -5.66 -12.19 -2.53
N SER A 587 -6.93 -11.75 -2.61
CA SER A 587 -7.76 -12.00 -3.80
C SER A 587 -8.57 -10.80 -4.33
N ASN A 588 -8.58 -10.64 -5.67
CA ASN A 588 -9.49 -9.74 -6.41
C ASN A 588 -9.39 -8.22 -6.05
N LEU A 589 -8.21 -7.73 -5.65
CA LEU A 589 -7.94 -6.33 -5.29
C LEU A 589 -7.24 -5.56 -6.43
N TYR A 590 -7.22 -4.21 -6.34
CA TYR A 590 -6.44 -3.40 -7.28
C TYR A 590 -4.93 -3.51 -6.97
N TYR A 591 -4.55 -3.39 -5.70
CA TYR A 591 -3.19 -3.69 -5.22
C TYR A 591 -3.23 -4.72 -4.07
N GLY A 592 -2.25 -5.63 -4.07
CA GLY A 592 -1.95 -6.45 -2.90
C GLY A 592 -1.17 -5.64 -1.88
N ILE A 593 0.12 -5.45 -2.13
CA ILE A 593 1.04 -4.72 -1.24
C ILE A 593 1.62 -3.51 -1.98
N LYS A 594 1.58 -2.33 -1.37
CA LYS A 594 2.18 -1.10 -1.88
C LYS A 594 3.01 -0.42 -0.79
N CYS A 595 4.31 -0.21 -1.05
CA CYS A 595 5.22 0.40 -0.07
C CYS A 595 6.09 1.54 -0.64
N TYR A 596 6.28 2.58 0.17
CA TYR A 596 7.11 3.77 -0.12
C TYR A 596 8.10 4.03 1.01
N GLU A 597 9.37 3.74 0.80
CA GLU A 597 10.42 3.91 1.81
C GLU A 597 11.37 5.07 1.52
N GLN A 598 11.93 5.63 2.59
CA GLN A 598 13.09 6.52 2.47
C GLN A 598 14.32 5.67 2.13
N SER A 599 14.86 5.88 0.93
CA SER A 599 16.04 5.18 0.41
C SER A 599 17.20 5.20 1.40
N GLY A 600 17.71 4.01 1.74
CA GLY A 600 18.77 3.81 2.72
C GLY A 600 18.36 3.84 4.20
N SER A 601 17.10 4.11 4.55
CA SER A 601 16.65 4.06 5.96
C SER A 601 16.90 2.68 6.61
N SER A 602 16.91 2.57 7.95
CA SER A 602 17.12 1.29 8.65
C SER A 602 15.96 0.29 8.56
N ASN A 603 14.83 0.67 7.95
CA ASN A 603 13.66 -0.20 7.79
C ASN A 603 13.97 -1.48 6.99
N LEU A 604 13.14 -2.50 7.18
CA LEU A 604 13.20 -3.77 6.47
C LEU A 604 11.79 -4.20 6.10
N ILE A 605 11.58 -4.56 4.84
CA ILE A 605 10.34 -5.16 4.34
C ILE A 605 10.63 -6.63 4.06
N VAL A 606 9.74 -7.52 4.52
CA VAL A 606 9.76 -8.95 4.22
C VAL A 606 8.38 -9.36 3.73
N ILE A 607 8.31 -9.88 2.51
CA ILE A 607 7.12 -10.47 1.89
C ILE A 607 7.52 -11.89 1.50
N ASN A 608 7.24 -12.87 2.36
CA ASN A 608 7.67 -14.25 2.16
C ASN A 608 6.48 -15.20 2.16
N ASP A 609 6.39 -16.10 1.18
CA ASP A 609 5.44 -17.23 1.15
C ASP A 609 3.98 -16.79 1.37
N ASN A 610 3.44 -16.07 0.39
CA ASN A 610 2.06 -15.59 0.35
C ASN A 610 1.44 -15.89 -1.01
N ASN A 611 0.12 -16.05 -1.04
CA ASN A 611 -0.66 -16.32 -2.25
C ASN A 611 -1.38 -15.04 -2.72
N PHE A 612 -1.21 -14.69 -4.00
CA PHE A 612 -1.88 -13.57 -4.65
C PHE A 612 -2.71 -14.08 -5.84
N VAL A 613 -4.03 -13.89 -5.79
CA VAL A 613 -4.99 -14.49 -6.73
C VAL A 613 -5.82 -13.42 -7.42
N ASP A 614 -5.61 -13.24 -8.73
CA ASP A 614 -6.33 -12.25 -9.56
C ASP A 614 -6.18 -10.80 -9.03
N ILE A 615 -5.05 -10.52 -8.38
CA ILE A 615 -4.66 -9.16 -7.98
C ILE A 615 -4.13 -8.43 -9.21
N TYR A 616 -4.62 -7.22 -9.47
CA TYR A 616 -4.22 -6.48 -10.67
C TYR A 616 -2.75 -6.05 -10.60
N LYS A 617 -2.28 -5.61 -9.43
CA LYS A 617 -0.91 -5.17 -9.16
C LYS A 617 -0.42 -5.77 -7.84
N SER A 618 0.27 -6.90 -7.90
CA SER A 618 0.39 -7.76 -6.71
C SER A 618 1.31 -7.17 -5.63
N ILE A 619 2.53 -6.75 -6.00
CA ILE A 619 3.48 -6.09 -5.11
C ILE A 619 4.12 -4.89 -5.81
N TYR A 620 4.04 -3.70 -5.21
CA TYR A 620 4.79 -2.50 -5.59
C TYR A 620 5.67 -2.04 -4.43
N LEU A 621 6.96 -1.81 -4.69
CA LEU A 621 7.91 -1.24 -3.74
C LEU A 621 8.62 -0.03 -4.35
N SER A 622 8.86 1.01 -3.55
CA SER A 622 9.64 2.19 -3.94
C SER A 622 10.66 2.58 -2.88
N GLY A 623 11.91 2.82 -3.28
CA GLY A 623 12.97 3.34 -2.41
C GLY A 623 13.43 2.41 -1.30
N THR A 624 13.30 1.09 -1.47
CA THR A 624 13.53 0.13 -0.38
C THR A 624 14.95 -0.45 -0.37
N ASN A 625 15.61 -0.53 0.78
CA ASN A 625 16.92 -1.17 0.94
C ASN A 625 16.80 -2.51 1.68
N GLY A 626 17.49 -3.54 1.19
CA GLY A 626 17.56 -4.85 1.86
C GLY A 626 16.24 -5.64 1.91
N THR A 627 15.23 -5.28 1.12
CA THR A 627 13.91 -5.96 1.10
C THR A 627 14.01 -7.41 0.64
N LYS A 628 13.15 -8.28 1.19
CA LYS A 628 12.90 -9.63 0.69
C LYS A 628 11.52 -9.75 0.06
N ILE A 629 11.47 -10.30 -1.17
CA ILE A 629 10.27 -10.90 -1.75
C ILE A 629 10.64 -12.34 -2.11
N THR A 630 10.20 -13.32 -1.32
CA THR A 630 10.66 -14.71 -1.46
C THR A 630 9.53 -15.74 -1.38
N LEU A 631 9.60 -16.82 -2.17
CA LEU A 631 8.66 -17.95 -2.13
C LEU A 631 7.18 -17.60 -2.42
N ASN A 632 6.84 -16.38 -2.86
CA ASN A 632 5.45 -15.99 -3.09
C ASN A 632 4.89 -16.59 -4.38
N ASN A 633 3.61 -16.92 -4.36
CA ASN A 633 2.88 -17.52 -5.48
C ASN A 633 1.83 -16.52 -6.00
N ILE A 634 2.02 -16.04 -7.24
CA ILE A 634 1.32 -14.88 -7.80
C ILE A 634 0.63 -15.28 -9.10
N LYS A 635 -0.69 -15.48 -9.04
CA LYS A 635 -1.56 -15.59 -10.21
C LYS A 635 -1.84 -14.18 -10.74
N SER A 636 -1.06 -13.76 -11.73
CA SER A 636 -1.16 -12.45 -12.38
C SER A 636 -2.53 -12.29 -13.07
N ALA A 637 -3.17 -11.13 -12.87
CA ALA A 637 -4.45 -10.82 -13.50
C ALA A 637 -4.32 -10.69 -15.04
N ASP A 638 -5.39 -11.05 -15.74
CA ASP A 638 -5.52 -10.77 -17.17
C ASP A 638 -5.71 -9.27 -17.46
N PHE A 639 -5.37 -8.86 -18.68
CA PHE A 639 -5.59 -7.50 -19.13
C PHE A 639 -7.09 -7.20 -19.33
N PHE A 640 -7.61 -6.42 -18.38
CA PHE A 640 -8.78 -5.53 -18.43
C PHE A 640 -8.89 -4.52 -19.59
N PRO A 641 -9.49 -4.76 -20.80
CA PRO A 641 -9.81 -3.64 -21.68
C PRO A 641 -10.78 -2.69 -20.98
N THR A 642 -10.58 -1.38 -21.14
CA THR A 642 -11.43 -0.36 -20.53
C THR A 642 -12.87 -0.46 -21.01
N GLN A 643 -13.80 -0.38 -20.06
CA GLN A 643 -15.20 -0.11 -20.40
C GLN A 643 -15.32 1.31 -20.97
N SER A 644 -16.21 1.49 -21.96
CA SER A 644 -16.34 2.76 -22.68
C SER A 644 -16.67 3.92 -21.73
N GLY A 645 -15.76 4.90 -21.64
CA GLY A 645 -15.89 6.08 -20.79
C GLY A 645 -15.23 5.99 -19.42
N GLN A 646 -14.54 4.89 -19.09
CA GLN A 646 -13.81 4.72 -17.82
C GLN A 646 -12.28 4.93 -17.98
N PRO A 647 -11.58 5.40 -16.93
CA PRO A 647 -10.12 5.52 -16.95
C PRO A 647 -9.44 4.15 -17.05
N SER A 648 -8.22 4.13 -17.60
CA SER A 648 -7.44 2.89 -17.71
C SER A 648 -6.97 2.39 -16.34
N PRO A 649 -7.13 1.09 -16.01
CA PRO A 649 -6.49 0.48 -14.84
C PRO A 649 -4.96 0.38 -14.97
N GLY A 650 -4.42 0.70 -16.15
CA GLY A 650 -3.01 0.52 -16.49
C GLY A 650 -2.69 -0.95 -16.81
N VAL A 651 -1.41 -1.29 -16.70
CA VAL A 651 -0.88 -2.62 -17.00
C VAL A 651 -0.83 -3.47 -15.72
N PRO A 652 -1.31 -4.74 -15.73
CA PRO A 652 -1.22 -5.61 -14.57
C PRO A 652 0.16 -6.24 -14.42
N TYR A 653 0.63 -6.39 -13.18
CA TYR A 653 1.96 -6.94 -12.88
C TYR A 653 2.02 -7.78 -11.59
N GLY A 654 2.99 -8.70 -11.54
CA GLY A 654 3.35 -9.42 -10.33
C GLY A 654 4.13 -8.52 -9.35
N ILE A 655 5.38 -8.19 -9.68
CA ILE A 655 6.26 -7.39 -8.82
C ILE A 655 6.73 -6.14 -9.58
N TYR A 656 6.63 -4.97 -8.96
CA TYR A 656 7.25 -3.72 -9.43
C TYR A 656 8.22 -3.19 -8.38
N LEU A 657 9.47 -2.92 -8.78
CA LEU A 657 10.50 -2.28 -7.97
C LEU A 657 10.88 -0.92 -8.56
N ASN A 658 10.64 0.16 -7.82
CA ASN A 658 11.07 1.51 -8.15
C ASN A 658 12.28 1.89 -7.29
N GLY A 659 13.48 1.89 -7.88
CA GLY A 659 14.73 2.13 -7.18
C GLY A 659 15.03 1.15 -6.04
N GLY A 660 16.00 1.52 -5.20
CA GLY A 660 16.42 0.71 -4.04
C GLY A 660 17.69 -0.12 -4.30
N LYS A 661 18.22 -0.72 -3.23
CA LYS A 661 19.49 -1.47 -3.21
C LYS A 661 19.39 -2.75 -2.39
N GLY A 662 20.08 -3.81 -2.80
CA GLY A 662 20.25 -5.03 -2.02
C GLY A 662 18.96 -5.84 -1.83
N PHE A 663 17.95 -5.59 -2.67
CA PHE A 663 16.73 -6.40 -2.65
C PHE A 663 17.03 -7.84 -3.02
N ARG A 664 16.20 -8.75 -2.52
CA ARG A 664 16.32 -10.18 -2.74
C ARG A 664 14.98 -10.73 -3.18
N ILE A 665 14.87 -10.94 -4.49
CA ILE A 665 13.67 -11.41 -5.19
C ILE A 665 13.96 -12.83 -5.64
N GLU A 666 13.49 -13.83 -4.87
CA GLU A 666 13.94 -15.21 -5.04
C GLU A 666 12.87 -16.28 -4.84
N GLU A 667 12.88 -17.30 -5.71
CA GLU A 667 11.99 -18.47 -5.66
C GLU A 667 10.48 -18.13 -5.66
N ASN A 668 10.11 -16.94 -6.15
CA ASN A 668 8.70 -16.59 -6.38
C ASN A 668 8.20 -17.25 -7.68
N HIS A 669 6.93 -17.66 -7.71
CA HIS A 669 6.25 -18.17 -8.90
C HIS A 669 5.20 -17.15 -9.38
N ILE A 670 5.36 -16.61 -10.58
CA ILE A 670 4.43 -15.64 -11.17
C ILE A 670 3.85 -16.24 -12.45
N TYR A 671 2.53 -16.38 -12.54
CA TYR A 671 1.90 -17.13 -13.63
C TYR A 671 0.54 -16.57 -14.07
N ARG A 672 0.17 -16.88 -15.31
CA ARG A 672 -1.24 -16.97 -15.74
C ARG A 672 -1.62 -18.43 -15.95
N PRO A 673 -2.85 -18.86 -15.59
CA PRO A 673 -3.29 -20.22 -15.86
C PRO A 673 -3.30 -20.53 -17.36
N ALA A 674 -2.86 -21.73 -17.77
CA ALA A 674 -2.86 -22.15 -19.17
C ALA A 674 -4.28 -22.18 -19.79
N SER A 675 -5.33 -22.29 -18.97
CA SER A 675 -6.73 -22.15 -19.39
C SER A 675 -7.08 -20.79 -20.00
N ASN A 676 -6.30 -19.75 -19.69
CA ASN A 676 -6.53 -18.39 -20.15
C ASN A 676 -5.86 -18.13 -21.52
N GLY A 677 -5.19 -19.14 -22.08
CA GLY A 677 -4.47 -19.07 -23.35
C GLY A 677 -3.31 -18.06 -23.33
N ALA A 678 -2.82 -17.75 -24.53
CA ALA A 678 -1.72 -16.82 -24.74
C ALA A 678 -2.02 -15.43 -24.16
N ALA A 679 -0.99 -14.79 -23.62
CA ALA A 679 -1.11 -13.47 -23.04
C ALA A 679 -1.43 -12.40 -24.10
N VAL A 680 -2.29 -11.44 -23.73
CA VAL A 680 -2.61 -10.28 -24.55
C VAL A 680 -1.35 -9.43 -24.74
N SER A 681 -1.12 -8.92 -25.96
CA SER A 681 0.00 -8.00 -26.26
C SER A 681 0.01 -6.82 -25.29
N ASN A 682 1.14 -6.55 -24.65
CA ASN A 682 1.28 -5.54 -23.59
C ASN A 682 0.33 -5.72 -22.38
N GLY A 683 -0.19 -6.94 -22.16
CA GLY A 683 -0.97 -7.32 -20.99
C GLY A 683 -0.10 -7.61 -19.76
N SER A 684 -0.15 -8.84 -19.25
CA SER A 684 0.47 -9.21 -17.96
C SER A 684 2.00 -9.16 -17.96
N ARG A 685 2.57 -8.47 -16.95
CA ARG A 685 4.01 -8.45 -16.65
C ARG A 685 4.35 -9.32 -15.44
N GLY A 686 5.52 -9.94 -15.44
CA GLY A 686 6.04 -10.68 -14.28
C GLY A 686 6.69 -9.79 -13.24
N ILE A 687 7.98 -9.51 -13.44
CA ILE A 687 8.81 -8.66 -12.59
C ILE A 687 9.23 -7.42 -13.39
N ILE A 688 9.01 -6.23 -12.84
CA ILE A 688 9.41 -4.94 -13.40
C ILE A 688 10.43 -4.30 -12.46
N VAL A 689 11.57 -3.87 -13.00
CA VAL A 689 12.62 -3.16 -12.26
C VAL A 689 12.90 -1.82 -12.95
N ASN A 690 12.78 -0.73 -12.19
CA ASN A 690 12.85 0.64 -12.68
C ASN A 690 13.85 1.49 -11.88
N ASN A 691 14.78 2.15 -12.56
CA ASN A 691 15.69 3.17 -12.03
C ASN A 691 16.42 2.78 -10.72
N THR A 692 17.00 1.57 -10.65
CA THR A 692 17.85 1.15 -9.51
C THR A 692 19.27 1.70 -9.55
N GLY A 693 19.67 2.32 -10.66
CA GLY A 693 21.01 2.90 -10.85
C GLY A 693 22.12 1.86 -10.97
N ALA A 694 23.35 2.31 -10.69
CA ALA A 694 24.58 1.52 -10.81
C ALA A 694 24.82 0.52 -9.66
N GLU A 695 23.84 0.33 -8.78
CA GLU A 695 24.00 -0.52 -7.60
C GLU A 695 23.69 -1.98 -7.93
N ASP A 696 24.61 -2.88 -7.57
CA ASP A 696 24.47 -4.31 -7.83
C ASP A 696 23.24 -4.88 -7.14
N ASN A 697 22.31 -5.35 -7.96
CA ASN A 697 21.01 -5.88 -7.57
C ASN A 697 20.74 -7.16 -8.37
N GLN A 698 19.94 -8.10 -7.84
CA GLN A 698 19.62 -9.33 -8.57
C GLN A 698 18.14 -9.71 -8.48
N ILE A 699 17.63 -10.24 -9.59
CA ILE A 699 16.41 -11.06 -9.61
C ILE A 699 16.88 -12.50 -9.80
N TYR A 700 16.61 -13.38 -8.84
CA TYR A 700 17.30 -14.66 -8.71
C TYR A 700 16.36 -15.86 -8.59
N ARG A 701 16.41 -16.81 -9.53
CA ARG A 701 15.70 -18.10 -9.43
C ARG A 701 14.18 -18.00 -9.21
N ASN A 702 13.53 -17.05 -9.88
CA ASN A 702 12.07 -16.94 -9.94
C ASN A 702 11.52 -17.76 -11.11
N LYS A 703 10.27 -18.21 -11.05
CA LYS A 703 9.60 -18.92 -12.14
C LYS A 703 8.46 -18.08 -12.72
N LEU A 704 8.42 -17.93 -14.04
CA LEU A 704 7.54 -17.00 -14.76
C LEU A 704 6.82 -17.74 -15.91
N ASN A 705 5.48 -17.79 -15.86
CA ASN A 705 4.65 -18.69 -16.68
C ASN A 705 3.51 -17.98 -17.44
N ASN A 706 3.42 -18.18 -18.76
CA ASN A 706 2.33 -17.69 -19.61
C ASN A 706 2.02 -16.18 -19.45
N LEU A 707 3.06 -15.37 -19.22
CA LEU A 707 2.97 -13.92 -19.18
C LEU A 707 3.17 -13.35 -20.59
N PHE A 708 2.85 -12.06 -20.81
CA PHE A 708 3.22 -11.36 -22.05
C PHE A 708 4.70 -10.99 -22.03
N LEU A 709 5.22 -10.67 -20.84
CA LEU A 709 6.61 -10.31 -20.63
C LEU A 709 6.99 -10.79 -19.22
N SER A 710 7.92 -11.74 -19.12
CA SER A 710 8.34 -12.27 -17.81
C SER A 710 9.13 -11.23 -17.03
N GLU A 711 10.30 -10.79 -17.53
CA GLU A 711 11.19 -9.88 -16.81
C GLU A 711 11.49 -8.60 -17.59
N GLN A 712 11.05 -7.47 -17.03
CA GLN A 712 11.13 -6.13 -17.61
C GLN A 712 12.11 -5.26 -16.81
N ALA A 713 13.26 -4.96 -17.39
CA ALA A 713 14.07 -3.84 -16.93
C ALA A 713 13.65 -2.57 -17.67
N GLN A 714 13.58 -1.43 -16.99
CA GLN A 714 13.30 -0.14 -17.61
C GLN A 714 14.07 1.01 -16.99
N GLY A 715 14.47 1.96 -17.83
CA GLY A 715 15.26 3.11 -17.41
C GLY A 715 16.71 2.75 -17.09
N PHE A 716 17.24 3.28 -15.99
CA PHE A 716 18.65 3.21 -15.63
C PHE A 716 18.89 2.24 -14.47
N ASN A 717 19.36 1.02 -14.77
CA ASN A 717 19.68 -0.03 -13.80
C ASN A 717 21.10 -0.61 -14.04
N SER A 718 22.02 0.24 -14.51
CA SER A 718 23.40 -0.08 -14.90
C SER A 718 24.35 1.03 -14.45
N GLY A 719 25.66 0.85 -14.60
CA GLY A 719 26.63 1.96 -14.54
C GLY A 719 26.74 2.78 -15.83
N LYS A 720 27.83 3.54 -15.95
CA LYS A 720 28.22 4.34 -17.14
C LYS A 720 29.71 4.18 -17.41
N GLY A 721 30.11 4.10 -18.69
CA GLY A 721 31.50 3.89 -19.09
C GLY A 721 32.10 2.64 -18.44
N SER A 722 33.32 2.74 -17.90
CA SER A 722 34.03 1.70 -17.15
C SER A 722 33.37 1.22 -15.84
N LYS A 723 32.12 1.62 -15.56
CA LYS A 723 31.26 1.06 -14.50
C LYS A 723 30.03 0.29 -15.03
N ALA A 724 29.84 0.17 -16.35
CA ALA A 724 28.63 -0.41 -16.94
C ALA A 724 28.33 -1.85 -16.48
N ASP A 725 29.35 -2.61 -16.07
CA ASP A 725 29.21 -3.98 -15.56
C ASP A 725 28.66 -4.08 -14.12
N LYS A 726 28.43 -2.95 -13.45
CA LYS A 726 27.64 -2.89 -12.22
C LYS A 726 26.15 -2.68 -12.51
N GLY A 727 25.28 -3.18 -11.63
CA GLY A 727 23.85 -2.87 -11.62
C GLY A 727 22.96 -4.10 -11.53
N LEU A 728 21.80 -4.06 -12.19
CA LEU A 728 20.85 -5.16 -12.19
C LEU A 728 21.40 -6.38 -12.95
N LYS A 729 21.26 -7.56 -12.35
CA LYS A 729 21.58 -8.86 -12.98
C LYS A 729 20.42 -9.85 -12.87
N PHE A 730 20.18 -10.60 -13.95
CA PHE A 730 19.14 -11.63 -14.03
C PHE A 730 19.79 -13.01 -14.00
N PHE A 731 19.54 -13.78 -12.93
CA PHE A 731 20.23 -15.04 -12.70
C PHE A 731 19.28 -16.18 -12.32
N CYS A 732 19.49 -17.36 -12.89
CA CYS A 732 18.75 -18.59 -12.62
C CYS A 732 17.23 -18.51 -12.83
N ASN A 733 16.66 -17.47 -13.43
CA ASN A 733 15.21 -17.37 -13.60
C ASN A 733 14.69 -18.32 -14.70
N ILE A 734 13.47 -18.81 -14.55
CA ILE A 734 12.79 -19.72 -15.50
C ILE A 734 11.67 -18.96 -16.19
N SER A 735 11.79 -18.74 -17.50
CA SER A 735 10.67 -18.28 -18.33
C SER A 735 10.06 -19.44 -19.12
N GLU A 736 8.74 -19.54 -19.05
CA GLU A 736 7.89 -20.52 -19.74
C GLU A 736 6.68 -19.77 -20.33
N THR A 737 6.90 -19.04 -21.42
CA THR A 737 5.96 -18.14 -22.10
C THR A 737 5.53 -18.66 -23.48
N ASP A 738 4.42 -18.13 -24.00
CA ASP A 738 3.88 -18.48 -25.33
C ASP A 738 4.60 -17.76 -26.47
N ALA A 739 4.51 -18.30 -27.69
CA ALA A 739 5.30 -17.89 -28.87
C ALA A 739 4.95 -16.49 -29.46
N SER A 740 4.37 -15.60 -28.67
CA SER A 740 4.09 -14.18 -28.95
C SER A 740 4.42 -13.27 -27.76
N SER A 741 5.07 -13.80 -26.73
CA SER A 741 5.44 -13.15 -25.47
C SER A 741 6.96 -13.08 -25.32
N TYR A 742 7.46 -12.20 -24.45
CA TYR A 742 8.90 -12.00 -24.25
C TYR A 742 9.35 -12.64 -22.93
N ASP A 743 10.52 -13.29 -22.93
CA ASP A 743 11.12 -13.77 -21.68
C ASP A 743 11.81 -12.58 -20.98
N PHE A 744 12.78 -11.94 -21.64
CA PHE A 744 13.45 -10.75 -21.14
C PHE A 744 13.28 -9.56 -22.11
N TYR A 745 12.95 -8.38 -21.56
CA TYR A 745 12.94 -7.12 -22.30
C TYR A 745 13.59 -6.01 -21.45
N VAL A 746 14.56 -5.31 -22.05
CA VAL A 746 15.32 -4.22 -21.42
C VAL A 746 15.00 -2.91 -22.16
N PHE A 747 14.12 -2.10 -21.57
CA PHE A 747 13.74 -0.79 -22.10
C PHE A 747 14.81 0.25 -21.82
N GLY A 748 15.38 0.81 -22.87
CA GLY A 748 16.30 1.92 -22.78
C GLY A 748 15.63 3.28 -22.64
N ASN A 749 16.32 4.23 -22.02
CA ASN A 749 15.84 5.60 -21.86
C ASN A 749 16.27 6.46 -23.05
N TYR A 750 15.37 6.60 -24.03
CA TYR A 750 15.58 7.37 -25.26
C TYR A 750 15.49 8.90 -25.08
N TYR A 751 15.23 9.42 -23.86
CA TYR A 751 14.77 10.80 -23.69
C TYR A 751 15.86 11.87 -23.47
N LEU A 752 17.12 11.49 -23.22
CA LEU A 752 18.22 12.46 -23.16
C LEU A 752 18.58 12.95 -24.56
N HIS A 753 18.22 14.20 -24.87
CA HIS A 753 18.36 14.85 -26.19
C HIS A 753 19.81 15.23 -26.59
N ASN A 754 20.82 14.56 -26.03
CA ASN A 754 22.23 14.66 -26.43
C ASN A 754 22.75 13.25 -26.78
N TRP A 755 23.31 13.09 -27.96
CA TRP A 755 23.68 11.80 -28.57
C TRP A 755 24.90 11.09 -27.95
N SER A 756 25.19 11.30 -26.66
CA SER A 756 26.49 10.97 -26.06
C SER A 756 26.44 10.08 -24.81
N LEU A 757 25.26 9.63 -24.35
CA LEU A 757 25.12 8.81 -23.13
C LEU A 757 23.97 7.79 -23.18
N HIS A 758 24.25 6.58 -23.66
CA HIS A 758 23.32 5.43 -23.57
C HIS A 758 23.29 4.81 -22.15
N ARG A 759 22.98 5.62 -21.11
CA ARG A 759 22.81 5.18 -19.71
C ARG A 759 21.49 4.42 -19.56
N SER A 760 21.50 3.10 -19.77
CA SER A 760 20.56 2.38 -20.64
C SER A 760 20.46 0.88 -20.32
N GLY A 761 19.54 0.45 -19.45
CA GLY A 761 19.21 -0.98 -19.30
C GLY A 761 19.66 -1.60 -17.98
N ILE A 762 20.52 -2.63 -18.06
CA ILE A 762 21.03 -3.43 -16.95
C ILE A 762 22.57 -3.58 -17.04
N ALA A 763 23.21 -4.25 -16.07
CA ALA A 763 24.66 -4.44 -16.07
C ALA A 763 25.16 -5.17 -17.34
N THR A 764 26.23 -4.67 -17.97
CA THR A 764 26.75 -5.19 -19.25
C THR A 764 27.32 -6.62 -19.14
N THR A 765 27.97 -6.98 -18.04
CA THR A 765 28.34 -8.38 -17.74
C THR A 765 27.22 -9.10 -16.97
N GLN A 766 26.61 -10.09 -17.63
CA GLN A 766 25.72 -11.08 -17.01
C GLN A 766 26.46 -12.43 -16.85
N MET A 767 27.22 -12.53 -15.75
CA MET A 767 27.97 -13.72 -15.31
C MET A 767 27.98 -13.78 -13.77
N GLN A 768 28.03 -14.98 -13.20
CA GLN A 768 28.07 -15.21 -11.75
C GLN A 768 29.49 -15.63 -11.29
N SER A 769 29.89 -15.23 -10.08
CA SER A 769 30.99 -15.86 -9.32
C SER A 769 30.37 -16.62 -8.15
N ILE A 770 30.76 -17.89 -7.96
CA ILE A 770 30.21 -18.75 -6.90
C ILE A 770 31.33 -19.38 -6.07
N ILE A 771 31.18 -19.34 -4.74
CA ILE A 771 32.08 -20.05 -3.82
C ILE A 771 31.65 -21.52 -3.79
N ASN A 772 32.45 -22.39 -4.41
CA ASN A 772 32.18 -23.82 -4.48
C ASN A 772 32.45 -24.53 -3.13
N SER A 773 32.12 -25.83 -3.08
CA SER A 773 32.27 -26.66 -1.87
C SER A 773 33.69 -26.79 -1.32
N ASN A 774 34.73 -26.42 -2.08
CA ASN A 774 36.12 -26.38 -1.63
C ASN A 774 36.53 -25.01 -1.07
N GLY A 775 35.61 -24.03 -1.00
CA GLY A 775 35.90 -22.67 -0.57
C GLY A 775 36.60 -21.81 -1.62
N ILE A 776 36.54 -22.19 -2.89
CA ILE A 776 37.17 -21.48 -4.01
C ILE A 776 36.09 -20.79 -4.83
N SER A 777 36.26 -19.50 -5.13
CA SER A 777 35.38 -18.80 -6.08
C SER A 777 35.67 -19.28 -7.51
N VAL A 778 34.62 -19.56 -8.27
CA VAL A 778 34.70 -19.98 -9.67
C VAL A 778 33.64 -19.27 -10.50
N ASP A 779 33.98 -18.95 -11.75
CA ASP A 779 33.07 -18.35 -12.71
C ASP A 779 31.97 -19.34 -13.10
N ALA A 780 30.74 -18.84 -13.20
CA ALA A 780 29.57 -19.63 -13.53
C ALA A 780 28.60 -18.84 -14.43
N PRO A 781 27.87 -19.52 -15.33
CA PRO A 781 26.92 -18.86 -16.23
C PRO A 781 25.73 -18.28 -15.47
N SER A 782 25.02 -17.36 -16.14
CA SER A 782 23.81 -16.71 -15.60
C SER A 782 22.68 -17.69 -15.26
N GLY A 783 22.63 -18.86 -15.91
CA GLY A 783 21.73 -19.97 -15.55
C GLY A 783 20.23 -19.74 -15.79
N ASN A 784 19.83 -18.63 -16.43
CA ASN A 784 18.44 -18.42 -16.83
C ASN A 784 18.02 -19.47 -17.87
N THR A 785 16.71 -19.72 -17.97
CA THR A 785 16.16 -20.61 -19.01
C THR A 785 15.01 -19.95 -19.76
N TYR A 786 15.00 -20.18 -21.07
CA TYR A 786 14.18 -19.51 -22.07
C TYR A 786 13.12 -20.43 -22.68
N SER A 787 12.03 -19.83 -23.16
CA SER A 787 10.83 -20.53 -23.57
C SER A 787 11.03 -21.32 -24.86
N ASN A 788 10.75 -22.63 -24.85
CA ASN A 788 10.92 -23.50 -26.02
C ASN A 788 10.02 -23.10 -27.22
N SER A 789 8.96 -22.34 -26.95
CA SER A 789 8.04 -21.75 -27.91
C SER A 789 8.73 -20.90 -29.00
N HIS A 790 9.81 -20.17 -28.65
CA HIS A 790 10.50 -19.23 -29.55
C HIS A 790 11.35 -19.87 -30.65
N GLN A 791 11.60 -21.18 -30.58
CA GLN A 791 12.45 -21.89 -31.55
C GLN A 791 11.92 -21.85 -32.99
N ASN A 792 10.60 -21.71 -33.19
CA ASN A 792 9.94 -22.06 -34.45
C ASN A 792 9.23 -20.90 -35.19
N ILE A 793 9.24 -19.67 -34.67
CA ILE A 793 8.49 -18.52 -35.24
C ILE A 793 9.43 -17.33 -35.53
N SER A 794 9.04 -16.42 -36.43
CA SER A 794 9.83 -15.25 -36.86
C SER A 794 9.78 -14.02 -35.92
N LEU A 795 9.17 -14.18 -34.74
CA LEU A 795 9.18 -13.33 -33.54
C LEU A 795 8.62 -14.20 -32.39
N PRO A 796 8.73 -13.79 -31.12
CA PRO A 796 9.45 -12.64 -30.58
C PRO A 796 10.90 -13.01 -30.20
N LEU A 797 11.45 -12.40 -29.15
CA LEU A 797 12.82 -12.62 -28.65
C LEU A 797 12.80 -13.24 -27.24
N ASP A 798 13.78 -14.12 -27.00
CA ASP A 798 14.20 -14.59 -25.69
C ASP A 798 14.78 -13.43 -24.87
N TYR A 799 15.54 -12.54 -25.54
CA TYR A 799 16.23 -11.43 -24.91
C TYR A 799 16.23 -10.22 -25.84
N ASP A 800 15.34 -9.26 -25.59
CA ASP A 800 15.36 -7.97 -26.27
C ASP A 800 16.11 -6.94 -25.42
N ASN A 801 17.29 -6.53 -25.88
CA ASN A 801 18.09 -5.45 -25.32
C ASN A 801 18.36 -4.35 -26.36
N ALA A 802 17.55 -4.26 -27.43
CA ALA A 802 17.79 -3.39 -28.58
C ALA A 802 17.83 -1.88 -28.28
N GLN A 803 17.57 -1.47 -27.04
CA GLN A 803 17.56 -0.08 -26.56
C GLN A 803 18.63 0.20 -25.48
N GLY A 804 19.35 -0.82 -25.01
CA GLY A 804 20.41 -0.68 -23.99
C GLY A 804 21.84 -0.66 -24.56
N GLN A 805 22.84 -0.74 -23.68
CA GLN A 805 24.22 -1.05 -24.06
C GLN A 805 24.38 -2.55 -24.37
N ILE A 806 25.38 -2.96 -25.19
CA ILE A 806 25.62 -4.38 -25.49
C ILE A 806 25.91 -5.16 -24.20
N ILE A 807 25.24 -6.30 -24.02
CA ILE A 807 25.42 -7.19 -22.86
C ILE A 807 26.23 -8.42 -23.25
N ASP A 808 27.32 -8.69 -22.53
CA ASP A 808 28.03 -9.98 -22.57
C ASP A 808 27.29 -10.97 -21.66
N TYR A 809 26.59 -11.94 -22.27
CA TYR A 809 25.68 -12.88 -21.61
C TYR A 809 26.25 -14.29 -21.57
N TYR A 810 26.68 -14.73 -20.38
CA TYR A 810 27.33 -16.03 -20.19
C TYR A 810 26.32 -17.13 -19.89
N TRP A 811 26.32 -18.20 -20.69
CA TRP A 811 25.36 -19.31 -20.59
C TRP A 811 26.07 -20.68 -20.60
N GLY A 812 25.45 -21.69 -20.01
CA GLY A 812 26.02 -23.04 -19.91
C GLY A 812 25.09 -23.99 -19.15
N ASN A 813 25.37 -25.29 -19.17
CA ASN A 813 24.50 -26.29 -18.55
C ASN A 813 24.56 -26.19 -17.01
N ILE A 814 23.40 -26.21 -16.36
CA ILE A 814 23.29 -26.15 -14.90
C ILE A 814 22.93 -27.54 -14.34
N THR A 815 23.66 -27.96 -13.31
CA THR A 815 23.52 -29.27 -12.67
C THR A 815 22.11 -29.44 -12.10
N ASN A 816 21.45 -30.57 -12.37
CA ASN A 816 20.07 -30.88 -11.96
C ASN A 816 19.00 -29.86 -12.42
N TYR A 817 19.30 -28.99 -13.39
CA TYR A 817 18.38 -27.96 -13.87
C TYR A 817 17.86 -28.31 -15.27
N ALA A 818 16.54 -28.18 -15.50
CA ALA A 818 15.91 -28.56 -16.76
C ALA A 818 15.31 -27.35 -17.46
N GLY A 819 15.88 -26.95 -18.59
CA GLY A 819 15.39 -25.87 -19.45
C GLY A 819 16.39 -25.53 -20.57
N ARG A 820 16.01 -24.62 -21.47
CA ARG A 820 16.90 -24.13 -22.53
C ARG A 820 17.71 -22.94 -22.01
N VAL A 821 19.01 -23.12 -21.80
CA VAL A 821 19.93 -22.08 -21.31
C VAL A 821 20.49 -21.17 -22.43
N GLU A 822 20.45 -21.61 -23.69
CA GLU A 822 20.93 -20.84 -24.84
C GLU A 822 19.87 -19.83 -25.33
N PRO A 823 20.16 -18.52 -25.38
CA PRO A 823 19.32 -17.55 -26.08
C PRO A 823 19.51 -17.71 -27.60
N LEU A 824 18.44 -18.10 -28.30
CA LEU A 824 18.41 -18.34 -29.74
C LEU A 824 17.80 -17.17 -30.52
N LYS A 825 17.04 -16.32 -29.82
CA LYS A 825 16.32 -15.17 -30.37
C LYS A 825 16.67 -13.95 -29.52
N TYR A 826 17.60 -13.13 -29.96
CA TYR A 826 18.03 -11.98 -29.17
C TYR A 826 18.38 -10.76 -30.03
N ALA A 827 18.46 -9.60 -29.37
CA ALA A 827 18.95 -8.36 -29.94
C ALA A 827 19.89 -7.67 -28.95
N ASN A 828 21.03 -7.16 -29.45
CA ASN A 828 21.99 -6.35 -28.69
C ASN A 828 22.58 -7.07 -27.45
N ILE A 829 22.82 -8.39 -27.56
CA ILE A 829 23.61 -9.16 -26.60
C ILE A 829 24.64 -10.01 -27.34
N ASN A 830 25.74 -10.32 -26.66
CA ASN A 830 26.81 -11.24 -27.06
C ASN A 830 26.70 -12.53 -26.20
N PRO A 831 26.17 -13.65 -26.73
CA PRO A 831 26.01 -14.87 -25.94
C PRO A 831 27.29 -15.74 -25.91
N HIS A 832 27.86 -15.95 -24.72
CA HIS A 832 29.12 -16.68 -24.53
C HIS A 832 28.90 -18.08 -23.91
N PRO A 833 29.21 -19.17 -24.64
CA PRO A 833 29.00 -20.54 -24.16
C PRO A 833 30.11 -21.04 -23.23
N MET A 834 29.78 -21.26 -21.95
CA MET A 834 30.65 -21.85 -20.93
C MET A 834 30.65 -23.38 -20.99
N GLN A 835 31.83 -24.00 -20.90
CA GLN A 835 32.03 -25.44 -21.14
C GLN A 835 32.03 -26.24 -19.83
N GLY A 836 30.90 -26.88 -19.50
CA GLY A 836 30.78 -27.77 -18.35
C GLY A 836 29.34 -27.97 -17.87
N GLU A 837 29.19 -28.61 -16.72
CA GLU A 837 27.98 -28.56 -15.89
C GLU A 837 28.31 -27.77 -14.61
N TYR A 838 27.48 -26.78 -14.27
CA TYR A 838 27.75 -25.82 -13.19
C TYR A 838 26.67 -25.89 -12.10
N ASP A 839 27.06 -25.81 -10.83
CA ASP A 839 26.12 -25.66 -9.70
C ASP A 839 25.83 -24.16 -9.45
N ALA A 840 25.33 -23.48 -10.49
CA ALA A 840 25.18 -22.02 -10.49
C ALA A 840 23.87 -21.52 -9.84
N CYS A 841 22.93 -22.41 -9.54
CA CYS A 841 21.56 -22.08 -9.13
C CYS A 841 21.08 -22.67 -7.78
N PRO A 842 21.90 -22.73 -6.72
CA PRO A 842 21.47 -23.20 -5.40
C PRO A 842 20.43 -22.25 -4.76
N SER A 843 19.52 -22.78 -3.93
CA SER A 843 18.66 -21.93 -3.10
C SER A 843 19.51 -21.17 -2.08
N LYS A 844 19.31 -19.86 -1.97
CA LYS A 844 19.91 -19.06 -0.89
C LYS A 844 18.99 -19.05 0.34
N ASN A 845 17.78 -19.64 0.28
CA ASN A 845 16.72 -19.55 1.31
C ASN A 845 16.77 -20.62 2.42
N SER A 846 17.74 -21.54 2.41
CA SER A 846 17.76 -22.76 3.23
C SER A 846 17.49 -22.52 4.73
N THR A 847 16.28 -22.88 5.17
CA THR A 847 15.82 -23.07 6.57
C THR A 847 16.25 -22.03 7.60
N GLY A 848 15.34 -21.11 7.96
CA GLY A 848 15.36 -20.46 9.28
C GLY A 848 16.33 -19.30 9.47
N GLY A 849 16.42 -18.38 8.51
CA GLY A 849 17.14 -17.11 8.65
C GLY A 849 18.45 -17.05 7.86
N ASN A 850 18.36 -16.59 6.60
CA ASN A 850 19.46 -16.47 5.64
C ASN A 850 20.29 -17.73 5.33
N GLY A 851 20.06 -18.87 6.00
CA GLY A 851 20.78 -20.13 5.78
C GLY A 851 22.28 -20.09 6.07
N ASN A 852 22.75 -18.98 6.66
CA ASN A 852 24.16 -18.69 6.91
C ASN A 852 24.23 -17.89 8.22
N THR A 853 25.03 -18.36 9.17
CA THR A 853 25.37 -17.59 10.37
C THR A 853 26.16 -16.34 10.02
N GLN A 854 26.21 -15.37 10.94
CA GLN A 854 27.08 -14.19 10.84
C GLN A 854 28.54 -14.57 10.52
N THR A 855 29.06 -15.64 11.13
CA THR A 855 30.41 -16.15 10.89
C THR A 855 30.60 -16.68 9.46
N GLU A 856 29.62 -17.41 8.92
CA GLU A 856 29.68 -17.92 7.54
C GLU A 856 29.56 -16.82 6.50
N LEU A 857 28.74 -15.79 6.73
CA LEU A 857 28.67 -14.62 5.86
C LEU A 857 30.01 -13.86 5.81
N TYR A 858 30.66 -13.61 6.95
CA TYR A 858 31.99 -12.98 6.95
C TYR A 858 33.09 -13.88 6.36
N ALA A 859 33.01 -15.20 6.53
CA ALA A 859 33.93 -16.13 5.87
C ALA A 859 33.77 -16.11 4.34
N LYS A 860 32.53 -16.13 3.83
CA LYS A 860 32.22 -16.00 2.41
C LYS A 860 32.66 -14.64 1.85
N LEU A 861 32.43 -13.55 2.57
CA LEU A 861 32.87 -12.21 2.17
C LEU A 861 34.40 -12.14 2.01
N ASN A 862 35.16 -12.75 2.91
CA ASN A 862 36.62 -12.80 2.82
C ASN A 862 37.10 -13.60 1.60
N LEU A 863 36.46 -14.73 1.29
CA LEU A 863 36.77 -15.53 0.09
C LEU A 863 36.45 -14.77 -1.20
N ALA A 864 35.29 -14.11 -1.27
CA ALA A 864 34.91 -13.25 -2.40
C ALA A 864 35.86 -12.05 -2.58
N GLN A 865 36.32 -11.44 -1.47
CA GLN A 865 37.32 -10.37 -1.50
C GLN A 865 38.68 -10.85 -2.02
N ILE A 866 39.10 -12.07 -1.67
CA ILE A 866 40.32 -12.69 -2.22
C ILE A 866 40.17 -12.95 -3.73
N ALA A 867 39.00 -13.41 -4.18
CA ALA A 867 38.69 -13.61 -5.60
C ALA A 867 38.77 -12.30 -6.38
N TYR A 868 37.97 -11.28 -6.00
CA TYR A 868 37.98 -9.94 -6.61
C TYR A 868 39.36 -9.30 -6.65
N ASN A 869 40.14 -9.41 -5.57
CA ASN A 869 41.51 -8.89 -5.55
C ASN A 869 42.41 -9.63 -6.54
N SER A 870 42.18 -10.93 -6.75
CA SER A 870 42.95 -11.76 -7.69
C SER A 870 42.54 -11.50 -9.14
N SER A 871 41.25 -11.50 -9.46
CA SER A 871 40.73 -11.17 -10.80
C SER A 871 41.11 -9.74 -11.20
N LYS A 872 41.07 -8.78 -10.27
CA LYS A 872 41.52 -7.40 -10.51
C LYS A 872 43.03 -7.29 -10.73
N VAL A 873 43.85 -8.06 -10.01
CA VAL A 873 45.30 -8.12 -10.28
C VAL A 873 45.58 -8.74 -11.64
N ILE A 874 44.83 -9.76 -12.06
CA ILE A 874 44.98 -10.36 -13.40
C ILE A 874 44.56 -9.35 -14.48
N LEU A 875 43.41 -8.69 -14.34
CA LEU A 875 42.97 -7.63 -15.26
C LEU A 875 44.03 -6.53 -15.39
N ASN A 876 44.56 -6.03 -14.26
CA ASN A 876 45.61 -4.99 -14.24
C ASN A 876 46.99 -5.45 -14.77
N ILE A 877 47.22 -6.74 -15.00
CA ILE A 877 48.46 -7.26 -15.62
C ILE A 877 48.32 -7.38 -17.13
N TRP A 878 47.11 -7.68 -17.63
CA TRP A 878 46.88 -7.90 -19.06
C TRP A 878 46.31 -6.67 -19.77
N LYS A 879 45.38 -5.92 -19.15
CA LYS A 879 44.88 -4.65 -19.71
C LYS A 879 46.06 -3.74 -20.00
N ASP A 880 46.18 -3.29 -21.25
CA ASP A 880 47.22 -2.36 -21.71
C ASP A 880 48.67 -2.83 -21.40
N GLY A 881 48.90 -4.16 -21.41
CA GLY A 881 50.20 -4.76 -21.07
C GLY A 881 50.66 -4.51 -19.62
N GLY A 882 49.76 -4.04 -18.76
CA GLY A 882 50.06 -3.56 -17.41
C GLY A 882 50.59 -2.12 -17.35
N ASN A 883 50.61 -1.37 -18.46
CA ASN A 883 50.94 0.06 -18.46
C ASN A 883 49.67 0.91 -18.33
N ALA A 884 49.47 1.51 -17.15
CA ALA A 884 48.29 2.32 -16.84
C ALA A 884 48.26 3.71 -17.53
N ASN A 885 49.30 4.08 -18.28
CA ASN A 885 49.41 5.34 -19.03
C ASN A 885 49.67 5.09 -20.53
N LEU A 886 49.34 3.89 -21.05
CA LEU A 886 49.59 3.53 -22.45
C LEU A 886 48.82 4.44 -23.44
N ASP A 887 47.72 5.05 -22.99
CA ASP A 887 46.95 6.06 -23.70
C ASP A 887 47.76 7.37 -23.90
N GLU A 888 48.39 7.90 -22.85
CA GLU A 888 49.28 9.08 -22.95
C GLU A 888 50.51 8.81 -23.83
N GLU A 889 51.08 7.60 -23.75
CA GLU A 889 52.19 7.15 -24.61
C GLU A 889 51.76 7.05 -26.10
N VAL A 890 50.54 6.58 -26.37
CA VAL A 890 49.99 6.50 -27.73
C VAL A 890 49.55 7.86 -28.28
N GLU A 891 48.95 8.74 -27.48
CA GLU A 891 48.63 10.12 -27.89
C GLU A 891 49.91 10.85 -28.34
N THR A 892 50.97 10.73 -27.54
CA THR A 892 52.23 11.46 -27.77
C THR A 892 53.17 10.79 -28.79
N THR A 893 52.88 9.56 -29.24
CA THR A 893 53.71 8.79 -30.17
C THR A 893 54.01 9.53 -31.47
N GLN A 894 55.30 9.65 -31.79
CA GLN A 894 55.81 10.41 -32.93
C GLN A 894 56.01 9.55 -34.19
N PRO A 895 56.00 10.13 -35.41
CA PRO A 895 56.00 9.37 -36.68
C PRO A 895 57.19 8.43 -36.92
N TRP A 896 58.32 8.63 -36.23
CA TRP A 896 59.52 7.78 -36.35
C TRP A 896 59.50 6.59 -35.38
N ASP A 897 58.92 6.72 -34.18
CA ASP A 897 58.77 5.61 -33.21
C ASP A 897 57.52 4.75 -33.52
N LEU A 898 56.53 5.35 -34.21
CA LEU A 898 55.23 4.79 -34.59
C LEU A 898 55.24 3.32 -35.04
N TYR A 899 56.23 2.88 -35.81
CA TYR A 899 56.27 1.51 -36.32
C TYR A 899 56.70 0.50 -35.25
N GLN A 900 57.56 0.89 -34.31
CA GLN A 900 57.84 0.07 -33.14
C GLN A 900 56.57 -0.02 -32.28
N GLU A 901 55.91 1.12 -32.03
CA GLU A 901 54.73 1.19 -31.18
C GLU A 901 53.56 0.36 -31.72
N PHE A 902 53.25 0.48 -33.01
CA PHE A 902 52.24 -0.36 -33.66
C PHE A 902 52.48 -1.87 -33.47
N ASN A 903 53.74 -2.33 -33.45
CA ASN A 903 54.04 -3.75 -33.19
C ASN A 903 53.98 -4.11 -31.70
N SER A 904 54.20 -3.15 -30.80
CA SER A 904 54.00 -3.29 -29.34
C SER A 904 52.51 -3.50 -29.06
N LEU A 905 51.67 -2.56 -29.47
CA LEU A 905 50.21 -2.61 -29.35
C LEU A 905 49.61 -3.88 -29.98
N LEU A 906 50.14 -4.32 -31.13
CA LEU A 906 49.68 -5.55 -31.79
C LEU A 906 50.11 -6.84 -31.07
N ALA A 907 51.13 -6.78 -30.22
CA ALA A 907 51.55 -7.91 -29.36
C ALA A 907 50.73 -7.99 -28.07
N GLU A 908 50.34 -6.85 -27.50
CA GLU A 908 49.44 -6.78 -26.33
C GLU A 908 47.95 -6.98 -26.71
N SER A 909 47.61 -6.92 -28.00
CA SER A 909 46.27 -7.30 -28.50
C SER A 909 46.00 -8.80 -28.24
N PRO A 910 44.84 -9.20 -27.68
CA PRO A 910 43.54 -8.51 -27.67
C PRO A 910 43.21 -7.78 -26.34
N TYR A 911 44.22 -7.30 -25.62
CA TYR A 911 44.08 -6.69 -24.29
C TYR A 911 44.23 -5.16 -24.24
N LEU A 912 44.32 -4.49 -25.40
CA LEU A 912 44.27 -3.01 -25.44
C LEU A 912 42.89 -2.54 -25.02
N SER A 913 42.85 -1.42 -24.32
CA SER A 913 41.64 -0.83 -23.79
C SER A 913 40.85 0.02 -24.79
N GLU A 914 39.60 0.31 -24.46
CA GLU A 914 38.78 1.26 -25.20
C GLU A 914 39.43 2.67 -25.18
N GLU A 915 40.07 3.03 -24.07
CA GLU A 915 40.85 4.27 -23.94
C GLU A 915 42.06 4.29 -24.91
N VAL A 916 42.92 3.27 -24.90
CA VAL A 916 44.08 3.16 -25.80
C VAL A 916 43.67 3.05 -27.27
N LEU A 917 42.58 2.34 -27.58
CA LEU A 917 42.05 2.26 -28.95
C LEU A 917 41.60 3.63 -29.46
N ILE A 918 40.96 4.45 -28.62
CA ILE A 918 40.58 5.82 -28.96
C ILE A 918 41.82 6.67 -29.28
N GLU A 919 42.92 6.56 -28.54
CA GLU A 919 44.14 7.33 -28.85
C GLU A 919 44.91 6.81 -30.08
N VAL A 920 44.88 5.49 -30.36
CA VAL A 920 45.33 4.93 -31.65
C VAL A 920 44.53 5.51 -32.82
N ILE A 921 43.24 5.76 -32.62
CA ILE A 921 42.36 6.37 -33.61
C ILE A 921 42.67 7.86 -33.75
N ASN A 922 42.76 8.60 -32.64
CA ASN A 922 42.94 10.05 -32.61
C ASN A 922 44.31 10.50 -33.13
N ASN A 923 45.39 9.79 -32.80
CA ASN A 923 46.73 10.16 -33.25
C ASN A 923 46.83 10.04 -34.79
N PRO A 924 47.03 11.17 -35.52
CA PRO A 924 47.00 11.19 -36.98
C PRO A 924 48.22 10.52 -37.64
N SER A 925 49.24 10.17 -36.85
CA SER A 925 50.43 9.45 -37.30
C SER A 925 50.09 8.01 -37.70
N PHE A 926 49.18 7.35 -36.97
CA PHE A 926 48.74 6.00 -37.32
C PHE A 926 48.03 5.99 -38.67
N THR A 927 48.46 5.08 -39.55
CA THR A 927 47.80 4.91 -40.86
C THR A 927 46.44 4.25 -40.68
N SER A 928 45.48 4.52 -41.58
CA SER A 928 44.14 3.89 -41.53
C SER A 928 44.19 2.36 -41.56
N LEU A 929 45.25 1.76 -42.11
CA LEU A 929 45.50 0.32 -42.08
C LEU A 929 45.98 -0.15 -40.70
N MET A 930 46.88 0.59 -40.04
CA MET A 930 47.33 0.26 -38.67
C MET A 930 46.16 0.27 -37.69
N VAL A 931 45.33 1.34 -37.72
CA VAL A 931 44.12 1.42 -36.88
C VAL A 931 43.18 0.25 -37.17
N LYS A 932 42.89 -0.06 -38.44
CA LYS A 932 42.08 -1.23 -38.82
C LYS A 932 42.66 -2.55 -38.28
N LEU A 933 43.97 -2.75 -38.36
CA LEU A 933 44.60 -3.98 -37.88
C LEU A 933 44.52 -4.14 -36.36
N LEU A 934 44.68 -3.04 -35.60
CA LEU A 934 44.51 -3.05 -34.14
C LEU A 934 43.04 -3.24 -33.73
N MET A 935 42.09 -2.60 -34.42
CA MET A 935 40.65 -2.84 -34.19
C MET A 935 40.25 -4.29 -34.47
N LEU A 936 40.75 -4.90 -35.55
CA LEU A 936 40.49 -6.31 -35.85
C LEU A 936 41.16 -7.26 -34.85
N ALA A 937 42.28 -6.85 -34.22
CA ALA A 937 42.95 -7.61 -33.18
C ALA A 937 42.30 -7.44 -31.79
N ASN A 938 41.57 -6.34 -31.56
CA ASN A 938 40.85 -6.04 -30.32
C ASN A 938 39.33 -5.98 -30.60
N PRO A 939 38.68 -7.13 -30.87
CA PRO A 939 37.33 -7.19 -31.44
C PRO A 939 36.22 -6.57 -30.58
N HIS A 940 36.48 -6.31 -29.29
CA HIS A 940 35.56 -5.63 -28.38
C HIS A 940 35.45 -4.12 -28.69
N GLY A 941 36.46 -3.50 -29.29
CA GLY A 941 36.44 -2.07 -29.60
C GLY A 941 35.33 -1.68 -30.59
N LYS A 942 34.83 -2.61 -31.41
CA LYS A 942 33.68 -2.34 -32.30
C LYS A 942 32.33 -2.27 -31.56
N GLU A 943 32.29 -2.75 -30.31
CA GLU A 943 31.10 -2.88 -29.46
C GLU A 943 30.98 -1.69 -28.49
N SER A 944 32.07 -0.96 -28.29
CA SER A 944 32.10 0.36 -27.67
C SER A 944 31.54 1.42 -28.62
N PHE A 945 30.63 2.27 -28.14
CA PHE A 945 30.08 3.38 -28.93
C PHE A 945 31.14 4.45 -29.16
N GLU A 946 31.88 4.79 -28.12
CA GLU A 946 32.91 5.83 -28.07
C GLU A 946 34.08 5.53 -29.04
N VAL A 947 34.55 4.28 -29.09
CA VAL A 947 35.59 3.83 -30.05
C VAL A 947 35.07 3.88 -31.49
N MET A 948 33.80 3.51 -31.72
CA MET A 948 33.18 3.57 -33.05
C MET A 948 32.88 5.00 -33.51
N GLU A 949 32.50 5.90 -32.61
CA GLU A 949 32.34 7.34 -32.89
C GLU A 949 33.69 7.98 -33.24
N ALA A 950 34.77 7.62 -32.53
CA ALA A 950 36.12 8.04 -32.88
C ALA A 950 36.54 7.54 -34.28
N LEU A 951 36.25 6.29 -34.63
CA LEU A 951 36.54 5.73 -35.96
C LEU A 951 35.81 6.48 -37.10
N GLU A 952 34.56 6.85 -36.89
CA GLU A 952 33.75 7.56 -37.89
C GLU A 952 34.15 9.04 -38.05
N ASN A 953 34.53 9.70 -36.96
CA ASN A 953 34.94 11.11 -36.95
C ASN A 953 36.45 11.33 -37.17
N ARG A 954 37.23 10.25 -37.34
CA ARG A 954 38.70 10.27 -37.42
C ARG A 954 39.27 11.30 -38.41
N LEU A 955 40.35 11.96 -38.04
CA LEU A 955 41.16 12.81 -38.94
C LEU A 955 42.61 12.29 -39.04
N PRO A 956 43.12 11.94 -40.24
CA PRO A 956 42.43 11.90 -41.53
C PRO A 956 41.41 10.74 -41.60
N ALA A 957 40.31 11.01 -42.31
CA ALA A 957 39.16 10.11 -42.44
C ALA A 957 39.54 8.73 -42.95
N MET A 958 39.00 7.69 -42.30
CA MET A 958 39.20 6.30 -42.68
C MET A 958 38.38 5.94 -43.94
N PRO A 959 38.87 5.08 -44.85
CA PRO A 959 38.05 4.54 -45.92
C PRO A 959 36.82 3.80 -45.37
N GLN A 960 35.62 4.11 -45.86
CA GLN A 960 34.37 3.51 -45.37
C GLN A 960 34.41 1.96 -45.35
N THR A 961 35.05 1.35 -46.34
CA THR A 961 35.23 -0.12 -46.40
C THR A 961 35.96 -0.69 -45.20
N TYR A 962 36.84 0.07 -44.54
CA TYR A 962 37.55 -0.38 -43.33
C TYR A 962 36.65 -0.31 -42.10
N ILE A 963 35.83 0.74 -41.97
CA ILE A 963 34.78 0.85 -40.95
C ILE A 963 33.76 -0.29 -41.13
N ASP A 964 33.36 -0.55 -42.38
CA ASP A 964 32.46 -1.65 -42.72
C ASP A 964 33.08 -3.03 -42.40
N GLU A 965 34.37 -3.25 -42.67
CA GLU A 965 35.06 -4.50 -42.31
C GLU A 965 35.17 -4.70 -40.79
N ILE A 966 35.40 -3.64 -40.01
CA ILE A 966 35.39 -3.70 -38.54
C ILE A 966 33.98 -4.02 -38.03
N LYS A 967 32.95 -3.32 -38.51
CA LYS A 967 31.54 -3.57 -38.15
C LYS A 967 31.05 -4.98 -38.51
N ASN A 968 31.53 -5.53 -39.63
CA ASN A 968 31.18 -6.89 -40.08
C ASN A 968 32.07 -8.00 -39.49
N GLN A 969 33.00 -7.68 -38.59
CA GLN A 969 33.74 -8.71 -37.85
C GLN A 969 32.76 -9.54 -37.01
N VAL A 970 32.97 -10.87 -36.96
CA VAL A 970 32.20 -11.78 -36.09
C VAL A 970 32.31 -11.31 -34.63
N SER A 971 31.21 -11.28 -33.88
CA SER A 971 31.26 -11.00 -32.43
C SER A 971 31.77 -12.21 -31.67
N SER A 972 32.75 -11.95 -30.81
CA SER A 972 33.43 -12.91 -29.96
C SER A 972 34.10 -12.11 -28.87
N SER A 973 33.89 -12.46 -27.59
CA SER A 973 34.49 -11.74 -26.47
C SER A 973 36.01 -11.64 -26.65
N SER A 974 36.58 -10.45 -26.42
CA SER A 974 38.02 -10.31 -26.26
C SER A 974 38.45 -10.97 -24.96
N GLN A 975 39.73 -11.35 -24.84
CA GLN A 975 40.24 -11.81 -23.54
C GLN A 975 40.15 -10.70 -22.48
N LEU A 976 40.18 -9.42 -22.87
CA LEU A 976 39.91 -8.30 -21.97
C LEU A 976 38.48 -8.34 -21.40
N LYS A 977 37.45 -8.47 -22.24
CA LYS A 977 36.05 -8.50 -21.78
C LYS A 977 35.74 -9.71 -20.88
N VAL A 978 36.44 -10.83 -21.05
CA VAL A 978 36.40 -11.94 -20.07
C VAL A 978 37.01 -11.55 -18.73
N LEU A 979 38.17 -10.88 -18.71
CA LEU A 979 38.81 -10.43 -17.47
C LEU A 979 38.01 -9.32 -16.75
N GLU A 980 37.45 -8.37 -17.49
CA GLU A 980 36.53 -7.35 -16.98
C GLU A 980 35.27 -8.01 -16.39
N GLY A 981 34.72 -8.99 -17.10
CA GLY A 981 33.56 -9.78 -16.65
C GLY A 981 33.82 -10.57 -15.37
N ASN A 982 34.99 -11.20 -15.22
CA ASN A 982 35.39 -11.90 -13.98
C ASN A 982 35.43 -10.93 -12.78
N VAL A 983 36.02 -9.74 -12.96
CA VAL A 983 36.06 -8.69 -11.91
C VAL A 983 34.64 -8.22 -11.54
N ALA A 984 33.74 -8.08 -12.52
CA ALA A 984 32.35 -7.71 -12.29
C ALA A 984 31.51 -8.82 -11.65
N ALA A 985 31.82 -10.09 -11.89
CA ALA A 985 31.17 -11.24 -11.27
C ALA A 985 31.59 -11.39 -9.79
N ASP A 986 32.89 -11.27 -9.49
CA ASP A 986 33.40 -11.28 -8.12
C ASP A 986 32.91 -10.07 -7.31
N TYR A 987 32.84 -8.88 -7.91
CA TYR A 987 32.34 -7.69 -7.23
C TYR A 987 30.84 -7.80 -6.89
N HIS A 988 30.02 -8.32 -7.81
CA HIS A 988 28.60 -8.59 -7.55
C HIS A 988 28.39 -9.58 -6.41
N LEU A 989 29.25 -10.60 -6.30
CA LEU A 989 29.25 -11.57 -5.19
C LEU A 989 29.58 -10.88 -3.84
N ILE A 990 30.59 -10.01 -3.80
CA ILE A 990 30.93 -9.20 -2.61
C ILE A 990 29.73 -8.34 -2.20
N SER A 991 29.13 -7.62 -3.16
CA SER A 991 27.95 -6.77 -2.93
C SER A 991 26.79 -7.58 -2.32
N ASN A 992 26.46 -8.73 -2.92
CA ASN A 992 25.39 -9.61 -2.44
C ASN A 992 25.60 -10.08 -0.99
N ILE A 993 26.80 -10.52 -0.66
CA ILE A 993 27.13 -10.98 0.70
C ILE A 993 27.09 -9.79 1.69
N GLY A 994 27.55 -8.61 1.26
CA GLY A 994 27.48 -7.37 2.03
C GLY A 994 26.04 -6.95 2.34
N GLU A 995 25.13 -7.06 1.36
CA GLU A 995 23.71 -6.76 1.55
C GLU A 995 23.02 -7.78 2.47
N ASP A 996 23.34 -9.08 2.40
CA ASP A 996 22.81 -10.05 3.37
C ASP A 996 23.37 -9.86 4.80
N ILE A 997 24.59 -9.32 4.96
CA ILE A 997 25.13 -8.87 6.25
C ILE A 997 24.39 -7.63 6.77
N LYS A 998 24.16 -6.60 5.93
CA LYS A 998 23.34 -5.43 6.29
C LYS A 998 21.93 -5.86 6.71
N ARG A 999 21.30 -6.74 5.93
CA ARG A 999 19.94 -7.28 6.15
C ARG A 999 19.81 -7.99 7.50
N MET A 1000 20.83 -8.77 7.88
CA MET A 1000 20.92 -9.43 9.18
C MET A 1000 20.95 -8.42 10.34
N TYR A 1001 21.80 -7.38 10.28
CA TYR A 1001 21.85 -6.34 11.33
C TYR A 1001 20.60 -5.43 11.35
N ARG A 1002 19.94 -5.24 10.20
CA ARG A 1002 18.63 -4.57 10.11
C ARG A 1002 17.57 -5.37 10.87
N ALA A 1003 17.49 -6.69 10.65
CA ALA A 1003 16.53 -7.59 11.30
C ALA A 1003 16.78 -7.82 12.81
N ASP A 1004 18.04 -7.81 13.27
CA ASP A 1004 18.35 -8.02 14.69
C ASP A 1004 17.97 -6.79 15.54
N ASN A 1005 16.82 -6.88 16.20
CA ASN A 1005 16.34 -5.88 17.16
C ASN A 1005 16.58 -6.29 18.63
N THR A 1006 17.38 -7.33 18.85
CA THR A 1006 17.64 -7.92 20.18
C THR A 1006 19.01 -7.53 20.74
N ASN A 1007 20.08 -7.56 19.93
CA ASN A 1007 21.43 -7.29 20.41
C ASN A 1007 21.77 -5.79 20.40
N ALA A 1008 22.60 -5.36 21.35
CA ALA A 1008 23.14 -3.99 21.40
C ALA A 1008 24.03 -3.68 20.19
N TYR A 1009 24.90 -4.62 19.81
CA TYR A 1009 25.88 -4.40 18.75
C TYR A 1009 25.27 -4.29 17.34
N ALA A 1010 23.99 -4.64 17.13
CA ALA A 1010 23.40 -4.68 15.79
C ALA A 1010 23.37 -3.31 15.10
N LYS A 1011 23.04 -2.24 15.85
CA LYS A 1011 23.11 -0.85 15.38
C LYS A 1011 24.54 -0.48 14.95
N ASP A 1012 25.48 -0.62 15.87
CA ASP A 1012 26.87 -0.17 15.68
C ASP A 1012 27.58 -1.00 14.61
N SER A 1013 27.23 -2.28 14.48
CA SER A 1013 27.78 -3.18 13.45
C SER A 1013 27.24 -2.87 12.06
N LEU A 1014 25.97 -2.46 11.92
CA LEU A 1014 25.43 -1.95 10.67
C LEU A 1014 26.18 -0.67 10.26
N ILE A 1015 26.28 0.31 11.16
CA ILE A 1015 26.98 1.57 10.94
C ILE A 1015 28.46 1.35 10.57
N ALA A 1016 29.17 0.50 11.32
CA ALA A 1016 30.57 0.18 11.10
C ALA A 1016 30.83 -0.73 9.88
N PHE A 1017 29.81 -1.41 9.35
CA PHE A 1017 29.91 -2.16 8.10
C PHE A 1017 29.64 -1.26 6.89
N THR A 1018 28.57 -0.45 6.92
CA THR A 1018 28.23 0.48 5.82
C THR A 1018 29.26 1.60 5.67
N SER A 1019 29.83 2.11 6.77
CA SER A 1019 30.87 3.15 6.70
C SER A 1019 32.16 2.69 6.01
N ARG A 1020 32.46 1.39 6.03
CA ARG A 1020 33.62 0.77 5.36
C ARG A 1020 33.40 0.42 3.89
N GLN A 1021 32.17 0.46 3.39
CA GLN A 1021 31.92 0.19 1.96
C GLN A 1021 32.53 1.29 1.09
N PRO A 1022 33.04 0.99 -0.12
CA PRO A 1022 33.80 1.95 -0.91
C PRO A 1022 32.95 2.90 -1.77
N ASP A 1023 31.66 2.63 -1.99
CA ASP A 1023 30.86 3.40 -2.95
C ASP A 1023 30.16 4.63 -2.33
N ILE A 1024 29.82 5.60 -3.17
CA ILE A 1024 29.16 6.86 -2.77
C ILE A 1024 27.71 6.63 -2.34
N TYR A 1025 27.00 5.70 -2.99
CA TYR A 1025 25.63 5.32 -2.62
C TYR A 1025 25.56 4.63 -1.25
N ASP A 1026 26.64 3.98 -0.79
CA ASP A 1026 26.74 3.51 0.60
C ASP A 1026 26.90 4.66 1.61
N LYS A 1027 27.34 5.85 1.20
CA LYS A 1027 27.37 7.05 2.05
C LYS A 1027 26.00 7.71 2.13
N PHE A 1028 25.22 7.69 1.03
CA PHE A 1028 23.80 8.03 1.08
C PHE A 1028 23.00 7.06 1.96
N GLU A 1029 23.27 5.75 1.88
CA GLU A 1029 22.67 4.78 2.83
C GLU A 1029 23.10 5.07 4.27
N LEU A 1030 24.39 5.31 4.53
CA LEU A 1030 24.89 5.62 5.87
C LEU A 1030 24.23 6.88 6.46
N ALA A 1031 24.05 7.93 5.65
CA ALA A 1031 23.34 9.14 6.06
C ALA A 1031 21.86 8.84 6.39
N SER A 1032 21.16 8.07 5.57
CA SER A 1032 19.78 7.64 5.86
C SER A 1032 19.66 6.71 7.08
N ILE A 1033 20.67 5.88 7.35
CA ILE A 1033 20.78 5.09 8.59
C ILE A 1033 20.92 6.04 9.79
N TYR A 1034 21.85 7.01 9.75
CA TYR A 1034 22.02 7.98 10.83
C TYR A 1034 20.76 8.82 11.07
N LEU A 1035 20.08 9.27 10.00
CA LEU A 1035 18.77 9.93 10.09
C LEU A 1035 17.75 9.06 10.86
N SER A 1036 17.67 7.76 10.52
CA SER A 1036 16.71 6.84 11.15
C SER A 1036 17.00 6.54 12.63
N TYR A 1037 18.24 6.78 13.10
CA TYR A 1037 18.62 6.70 14.52
C TYR A 1037 18.73 8.09 15.20
N GLY A 1038 18.34 9.18 14.52
CA GLY A 1038 18.39 10.54 15.07
C GLY A 1038 19.80 11.13 15.21
N GLN A 1039 20.81 10.53 14.58
CA GLN A 1039 22.22 10.95 14.63
C GLN A 1039 22.52 12.03 13.59
N TYR A 1040 21.89 13.20 13.74
CA TYR A 1040 21.92 14.21 12.69
C TYR A 1040 23.30 14.84 12.45
N ASP A 1041 24.16 14.94 13.46
CA ASP A 1041 25.51 15.49 13.28
C ASP A 1041 26.39 14.52 12.47
N ASP A 1042 26.35 13.21 12.80
CA ASP A 1042 27.03 12.16 12.03
C ASP A 1042 26.52 12.10 10.57
N MET A 1043 25.21 12.31 10.37
CA MET A 1043 24.58 12.41 9.06
C MET A 1043 25.15 13.59 8.24
N GLN A 1044 25.29 14.78 8.83
CA GLN A 1044 25.88 15.94 8.13
C GLN A 1044 27.36 15.72 7.81
N ASN A 1045 28.12 15.17 8.76
CA ASN A 1045 29.55 14.90 8.57
C ASN A 1045 29.80 13.96 7.38
N VAL A 1046 29.00 12.89 7.25
CA VAL A 1046 29.08 11.98 6.08
C VAL A 1046 28.83 12.71 4.77
N LEU A 1047 27.88 13.65 4.73
CA LEU A 1047 27.55 14.40 3.51
C LEU A 1047 28.60 15.47 3.18
N SER A 1048 29.17 16.15 4.17
CA SER A 1048 30.26 17.14 3.96
C SER A 1048 31.57 16.48 3.53
N ASP A 1049 31.80 15.24 3.94
CA ASP A 1049 33.05 14.51 3.64
C ASP A 1049 33.07 13.90 2.23
N ILE A 1050 31.92 13.77 1.54
CA ILE A 1050 31.85 13.17 0.20
C ILE A 1050 32.75 13.92 -0.82
N PRO A 1051 32.64 15.25 -1.02
CA PRO A 1051 33.49 15.97 -1.99
C PRO A 1051 34.99 15.98 -1.68
N CYS A 1052 35.40 15.57 -0.47
CA CYS A 1052 36.81 15.47 -0.07
C CYS A 1052 37.38 14.06 -0.25
N ASN A 1053 36.53 13.03 -0.33
CA ASN A 1053 36.93 11.62 -0.38
C ASN A 1053 36.58 10.93 -1.72
N TYR A 1054 35.78 11.59 -2.57
CA TYR A 1054 35.31 11.06 -3.85
C TYR A 1054 35.63 12.02 -5.00
N GLU A 1055 35.93 11.46 -6.17
CA GLU A 1055 36.03 12.21 -7.41
C GLU A 1055 34.64 12.70 -7.83
N MET A 1056 34.45 14.02 -7.83
CA MET A 1056 33.18 14.67 -8.15
C MET A 1056 33.15 15.15 -9.61
N ASP A 1057 32.17 14.65 -10.36
CA ASP A 1057 31.74 15.21 -11.65
C ASP A 1057 30.42 16.00 -11.48
N ASP A 1058 29.97 16.69 -12.53
CA ASP A 1058 28.74 17.50 -12.49
C ASP A 1058 27.49 16.68 -12.07
N GLU A 1059 27.44 15.40 -12.42
CA GLU A 1059 26.29 14.54 -12.17
C GLU A 1059 26.24 14.06 -10.72
N LYS A 1060 27.36 13.54 -10.19
CA LYS A 1060 27.53 13.24 -8.75
C LYS A 1060 27.31 14.50 -7.90
N THR A 1061 27.74 15.66 -8.39
CA THR A 1061 27.56 16.94 -7.70
C THR A 1061 26.09 17.34 -7.63
N ALA A 1062 25.36 17.25 -8.74
CA ALA A 1062 23.92 17.50 -8.78
C ALA A 1062 23.13 16.49 -7.90
N GLU A 1063 23.46 15.19 -7.98
CA GLU A 1063 22.84 14.16 -7.15
C GLU A 1063 23.12 14.36 -5.65
N LEU A 1064 24.35 14.69 -5.27
CA LEU A 1064 24.68 15.05 -3.88
C LEU A 1064 23.88 16.26 -3.38
N ILE A 1065 23.68 17.29 -4.21
CA ILE A 1065 22.90 18.48 -3.86
C ILE A 1065 21.41 18.13 -3.67
N GLU A 1066 20.84 17.33 -4.57
CA GLU A 1066 19.44 16.89 -4.49
C GLU A 1066 19.19 15.94 -3.31
N PHE A 1067 20.09 14.97 -3.09
CA PHE A 1067 20.04 14.09 -1.92
C PHE A 1067 20.20 14.88 -0.62
N THR A 1068 21.15 15.81 -0.56
CA THR A 1068 21.34 16.72 0.59
C THR A 1068 20.09 17.57 0.83
N THR A 1069 19.37 17.99 -0.22
CA THR A 1069 18.11 18.71 -0.10
C THR A 1069 17.00 17.81 0.48
N ALA A 1070 16.80 16.62 -0.10
CA ALA A 1070 15.77 15.67 0.34
C ALA A 1070 16.02 15.18 1.78
N ILE A 1071 17.26 14.84 2.15
CA ILE A 1071 17.59 14.37 3.50
C ILE A 1071 17.53 15.48 4.55
N ASN A 1072 17.80 16.74 4.19
CA ASN A 1072 17.59 17.86 5.12
C ASN A 1072 16.09 18.18 5.34
N ILE A 1073 15.24 18.01 4.32
CA ILE A 1073 13.79 18.04 4.49
C ILE A 1073 13.35 16.86 5.39
N ALA A 1074 13.86 15.66 5.15
CA ALA A 1074 13.57 14.47 5.97
C ALA A 1074 14.00 14.65 7.44
N LYS A 1075 15.19 15.23 7.68
CA LYS A 1075 15.70 15.64 9.00
C LYS A 1075 14.76 16.63 9.66
N ASN A 1076 14.35 17.70 8.97
CA ASN A 1076 13.42 18.68 9.52
C ASN A 1076 12.08 18.05 9.92
N MET A 1077 11.53 17.15 9.10
CA MET A 1077 10.32 16.39 9.45
C MET A 1077 10.55 15.41 10.62
N HIS A 1078 11.77 14.89 10.80
CA HIS A 1078 12.11 13.99 11.90
C HIS A 1078 12.24 14.75 13.23
N GLU A 1079 13.03 15.82 13.25
CA GLU A 1079 13.26 16.67 14.42
C GLU A 1079 11.98 17.32 14.96
N ASN A 1080 11.11 17.77 14.06
CA ASN A 1080 9.90 18.52 14.42
C ASN A 1080 8.62 17.65 14.42
N ASN A 1081 8.74 16.33 14.22
CA ASN A 1081 7.62 15.38 14.16
C ASN A 1081 6.52 15.80 13.16
N LEU A 1082 6.93 16.22 11.95
CA LEU A 1082 6.03 16.63 10.88
C LEU A 1082 5.56 15.41 10.07
N TYR A 1083 4.27 15.36 9.74
CA TYR A 1083 3.67 14.26 8.98
C TYR A 1083 2.68 14.85 7.97
N GLU A 1084 1.42 14.40 7.95
CA GLU A 1084 0.36 14.93 7.09
C GLU A 1084 0.25 16.48 7.20
N GLU A 1085 0.26 17.15 6.04
CA GLU A 1085 0.32 18.61 5.83
C GLU A 1085 1.47 19.35 6.57
N GLY A 1086 2.55 18.65 6.93
CA GLY A 1086 3.66 19.20 7.71
C GLY A 1086 4.67 20.07 6.93
N LEU A 1087 4.74 19.97 5.61
CA LEU A 1087 5.71 20.69 4.78
C LEU A 1087 5.21 22.07 4.31
N SER A 1088 6.17 22.95 4.02
CA SER A 1088 5.93 24.17 3.27
C SER A 1088 5.72 23.88 1.77
N GLU A 1089 5.02 24.78 1.08
CA GLU A 1089 4.83 24.73 -0.38
C GLU A 1089 6.15 24.70 -1.15
N SER A 1090 7.16 25.46 -0.69
CA SER A 1090 8.51 25.41 -1.27
C SER A 1090 9.20 24.07 -1.04
N ASN A 1091 9.00 23.40 0.11
CA ASN A 1091 9.55 22.06 0.33
C ASN A 1091 8.86 21.03 -0.56
N ARG A 1092 7.53 21.10 -0.74
CA ARG A 1092 6.80 20.27 -1.72
C ARG A 1092 7.33 20.48 -3.14
N THR A 1093 7.43 21.73 -3.59
CA THR A 1093 7.96 22.07 -4.93
C THR A 1093 9.39 21.55 -5.14
N ASN A 1094 10.26 21.63 -4.11
CA ASN A 1094 11.61 21.08 -4.18
C ASN A 1094 11.60 19.55 -4.31
N LEU A 1095 10.77 18.84 -3.53
CA LEU A 1095 10.62 17.38 -3.63
C LEU A 1095 10.01 16.95 -4.97
N GLU A 1096 9.03 17.70 -5.50
CA GLU A 1096 8.45 17.45 -6.83
C GLU A 1096 9.48 17.69 -7.94
N THR A 1097 10.34 18.70 -7.80
CA THR A 1097 11.45 18.93 -8.74
C THR A 1097 12.44 17.77 -8.71
N ILE A 1098 12.80 17.27 -7.52
CA ILE A 1098 13.67 16.11 -7.33
C ILE A 1098 13.03 14.81 -7.84
N LEU A 1099 11.72 14.63 -7.67
CA LEU A 1099 10.97 13.49 -8.21
C LEU A 1099 10.96 13.50 -9.74
N ASN A 1100 10.70 14.67 -10.36
CA ASN A 1100 10.69 14.85 -11.81
C ASN A 1100 12.09 14.80 -12.46
N ALA A 1101 13.17 14.80 -11.68
CA ALA A 1101 14.53 14.54 -12.18
C ALA A 1101 14.79 13.03 -12.46
N ASP A 1102 13.93 12.13 -11.98
CA ASP A 1102 13.95 10.67 -12.18
C ASP A 1102 15.32 9.99 -11.96
N LYS A 1103 16.06 10.46 -10.95
CA LYS A 1103 17.35 9.87 -10.56
C LYS A 1103 17.15 8.67 -9.63
N PRO A 1104 18.02 7.63 -9.71
CA PRO A 1104 18.05 6.56 -8.74
C PRO A 1104 18.20 7.06 -7.31
N MET A 1105 17.65 6.30 -6.36
CA MET A 1105 17.67 6.57 -4.91
C MET A 1105 16.94 7.85 -4.45
N THR A 1106 17.28 9.00 -5.06
CA THR A 1106 16.93 10.35 -4.61
C THR A 1106 15.50 10.73 -4.97
N SER A 1107 15.04 10.43 -6.19
CA SER A 1107 13.66 10.68 -6.60
C SER A 1107 12.67 9.78 -5.83
N GLN A 1108 13.04 8.54 -5.50
CA GLN A 1108 12.21 7.65 -4.67
C GLN A 1108 12.14 8.12 -3.21
N MET A 1109 13.22 8.69 -2.67
CA MET A 1109 13.20 9.34 -1.36
C MET A 1109 12.26 10.55 -1.35
N ALA A 1110 12.27 11.37 -2.42
CA ALA A 1110 11.35 12.49 -2.55
C ALA A 1110 9.87 12.03 -2.65
N LEU A 1111 9.59 10.95 -3.39
CA LEU A 1111 8.26 10.34 -3.44
C LEU A 1111 7.78 9.84 -2.07
N ALA A 1112 8.65 9.18 -1.28
CA ALA A 1112 8.29 8.74 0.07
C ALA A 1112 8.07 9.91 1.05
N LEU A 1113 8.76 11.03 0.87
CA LEU A 1113 8.54 12.27 1.62
C LEU A 1113 7.22 12.95 1.24
N LEU A 1114 6.90 13.01 -0.07
CA LEU A 1114 5.61 13.52 -0.56
C LEU A 1114 4.45 12.65 -0.07
N LYS A 1115 4.59 11.31 -0.06
CA LYS A 1115 3.60 10.38 0.52
C LYS A 1115 3.49 10.45 2.05
N ARG A 1116 4.48 10.98 2.75
CA ARG A 1116 4.43 11.26 4.20
C ARG A 1116 3.71 12.59 4.51
N ASP A 1117 3.86 13.57 3.64
CA ASP A 1117 3.22 14.89 3.74
C ASP A 1117 1.77 14.88 3.24
N ASN A 1118 1.48 14.07 2.22
CA ASN A 1118 0.15 13.87 1.67
C ASN A 1118 -0.03 12.38 1.27
N PRO A 1119 -0.78 11.58 2.05
CA PRO A 1119 -1.08 10.18 1.73
C PRO A 1119 -1.76 10.00 0.37
N ASP A 1120 -2.55 10.98 -0.05
CA ASP A 1120 -3.36 10.97 -1.28
C ASP A 1120 -2.57 11.45 -2.51
N TYR A 1121 -1.28 11.81 -2.34
CA TYR A 1121 -0.41 12.26 -3.44
C TYR A 1121 -0.40 11.26 -4.61
N VAL A 1122 -0.89 11.68 -5.77
CA VAL A 1122 -1.07 10.78 -6.93
C VAL A 1122 0.26 10.62 -7.67
N PHE A 1123 0.91 9.46 -7.48
CA PHE A 1123 2.06 9.04 -8.28
C PHE A 1123 1.64 8.00 -9.32
N ASN A 1124 1.85 8.33 -10.59
CA ASN A 1124 1.63 7.42 -11.71
C ASN A 1124 2.89 6.60 -11.98
N GLU A 1125 2.90 5.38 -11.49
CA GLU A 1125 3.91 4.36 -11.84
C GLU A 1125 3.91 4.08 -13.36
N ILE A 1126 5.10 4.14 -13.96
CA ILE A 1126 5.28 3.99 -15.41
C ILE A 1126 5.55 2.52 -15.72
N VAL A 1127 4.69 1.89 -16.52
CA VAL A 1127 5.00 0.57 -17.10
C VAL A 1127 5.22 0.76 -18.59
N ASN A 1128 6.45 0.53 -19.06
CA ASN A 1128 6.78 0.67 -20.47
C ASN A 1128 6.17 -0.47 -21.30
N ASP A 1129 5.75 -0.11 -22.52
CA ASP A 1129 5.01 -0.96 -23.46
C ASP A 1129 5.87 -1.30 -24.68
N VAL A 1130 5.85 -2.56 -25.11
CA VAL A 1130 6.64 -3.00 -26.27
C VAL A 1130 6.03 -2.41 -27.54
N SER A 1131 6.85 -1.75 -28.37
CA SER A 1131 6.40 -1.12 -29.60
C SER A 1131 6.11 -2.16 -30.70
N GLN A 1132 4.88 -2.16 -31.22
CA GLN A 1132 4.50 -3.03 -32.34
C GLN A 1132 5.24 -2.70 -33.65
N ASN A 1133 5.85 -1.51 -33.74
CA ASN A 1133 6.58 -1.02 -34.91
C ASN A 1133 8.10 -1.00 -34.71
N SER A 1134 8.65 -1.64 -33.67
CA SER A 1134 10.09 -1.91 -33.60
C SER A 1134 10.53 -2.62 -34.88
N ALA A 1135 11.36 -1.95 -35.68
CA ALA A 1135 11.72 -2.42 -37.02
C ALA A 1135 12.48 -3.74 -36.90
N ARG A 1136 11.83 -4.84 -37.29
CA ARG A 1136 12.36 -6.20 -37.16
C ARG A 1136 13.59 -6.35 -38.05
N MET A 1137 14.78 -6.07 -37.52
CA MET A 1137 16.05 -6.37 -38.18
C MET A 1137 16.28 -7.88 -38.19
N ALA A 1138 15.57 -8.56 -39.08
CA ALA A 1138 15.99 -9.84 -39.59
C ALA A 1138 17.42 -9.68 -40.11
N ASN A 1139 18.35 -10.47 -39.56
CA ASN A 1139 19.79 -10.42 -39.80
C ASN A 1139 20.11 -10.11 -41.27
N PRO A 1140 20.62 -8.90 -41.59
CA PRO A 1140 20.74 -8.45 -42.97
C PRO A 1140 21.96 -9.08 -43.64
N LYS A 1141 21.80 -10.31 -44.13
CA LYS A 1141 22.66 -10.90 -45.17
C LYS A 1141 22.41 -10.22 -46.53
N THR A 1142 22.57 -8.91 -46.57
CA THR A 1142 22.60 -8.10 -47.79
C THR A 1142 23.98 -8.20 -48.41
N ASN A 1143 24.15 -9.17 -49.31
CA ASN A 1143 25.33 -9.27 -50.17
C ASN A 1143 25.41 -8.02 -51.06
N ASN A 1144 26.16 -6.99 -50.62
CA ASN A 1144 26.43 -5.82 -51.43
C ASN A 1144 27.37 -6.20 -52.59
N THR A 1145 26.80 -6.35 -53.79
CA THR A 1145 27.57 -6.53 -55.02
C THR A 1145 28.40 -5.29 -55.31
N LEU A 1146 29.70 -5.34 -54.98
CA LEU A 1146 30.65 -4.30 -55.37
C LEU A 1146 30.82 -4.26 -56.89
N VAL A 1147 30.82 -3.05 -57.43
CA VAL A 1147 30.98 -2.79 -58.88
C VAL A 1147 32.44 -3.04 -59.28
N MET A 1148 32.65 -3.58 -60.48
CA MET A 1148 34.00 -3.88 -61.00
C MET A 1148 34.92 -2.65 -60.99
N GLN A 1149 36.11 -2.81 -60.44
CA GLN A 1149 37.29 -2.02 -60.79
C GLN A 1149 38.41 -2.95 -61.29
N ASN A 1150 39.44 -2.34 -61.89
CA ASN A 1150 40.58 -3.05 -62.48
C ASN A 1150 41.53 -3.59 -61.39
N ASP A 1151 42.46 -4.46 -61.79
CA ASP A 1151 43.58 -4.85 -60.92
C ASP A 1151 44.35 -3.58 -60.45
N GLU A 1152 44.47 -3.40 -59.14
CA GLU A 1152 45.14 -2.25 -58.51
C GLU A 1152 46.34 -2.76 -57.71
N TYR A 1153 47.50 -2.10 -57.85
CA TYR A 1153 48.69 -2.37 -57.06
C TYR A 1153 49.39 -1.05 -56.73
N LYS A 1154 49.78 -0.83 -55.48
CA LYS A 1154 50.39 0.43 -55.03
C LYS A 1154 51.26 0.24 -53.79
N LEU A 1155 52.44 0.87 -53.77
CA LEU A 1155 53.31 0.94 -52.60
C LEU A 1155 53.22 2.34 -51.94
N TYR A 1156 53.11 2.42 -50.61
CA TYR A 1156 53.14 3.70 -49.89
C TYR A 1156 53.40 3.55 -48.37
N PRO A 1157 54.20 4.42 -47.73
CA PRO A 1157 55.05 5.44 -48.35
C PRO A 1157 56.17 4.81 -49.20
N ASN A 1158 56.60 5.52 -50.24
CA ASN A 1158 57.74 5.17 -51.09
C ASN A 1158 58.35 6.48 -51.65
N PRO A 1159 59.51 6.96 -51.16
CA PRO A 1159 60.40 6.33 -50.20
C PRO A 1159 59.77 6.02 -48.83
N ALA A 1160 60.31 5.01 -48.18
CA ALA A 1160 59.95 4.51 -46.86
C ALA A 1160 61.16 4.57 -45.92
N ILE A 1161 60.91 4.44 -44.61
CA ILE A 1161 61.94 4.20 -43.60
C ILE A 1161 61.72 2.76 -43.09
N ASP A 1162 61.17 2.57 -41.89
CA ASP A 1162 61.02 1.26 -41.24
C ASP A 1162 59.92 0.36 -41.81
N TYR A 1163 58.98 0.92 -42.59
CA TYR A 1163 57.85 0.18 -43.14
C TYR A 1163 57.29 0.77 -44.45
N THR A 1164 56.57 -0.06 -45.20
CA THR A 1164 55.71 0.38 -46.30
C THR A 1164 54.45 -0.48 -46.41
N THR A 1165 53.35 0.07 -46.93
CA THR A 1165 52.11 -0.64 -47.22
C THR A 1165 52.07 -1.07 -48.68
N LEU A 1166 51.82 -2.35 -48.91
CA LEU A 1166 51.52 -2.91 -50.22
C LEU A 1166 50.02 -3.12 -50.36
N LYS A 1167 49.37 -2.28 -51.17
CA LYS A 1167 47.97 -2.47 -51.61
C LYS A 1167 47.93 -3.32 -52.87
N TYR A 1168 47.03 -4.29 -52.91
CA TYR A 1168 46.76 -5.15 -54.06
C TYR A 1168 45.28 -5.55 -54.16
N ASN A 1169 44.73 -5.48 -55.37
CA ASN A 1169 43.43 -6.05 -55.73
C ASN A 1169 43.63 -6.79 -57.06
N CYS A 1170 43.44 -8.12 -57.09
CA CYS A 1170 43.60 -8.91 -58.31
C CYS A 1170 42.99 -10.32 -58.15
N LYS A 1171 42.70 -10.99 -59.28
CA LYS A 1171 41.96 -12.27 -59.32
C LYS A 1171 42.84 -13.52 -59.38
N TYR A 1172 44.03 -13.48 -58.78
CA TYR A 1172 45.04 -14.54 -58.91
C TYR A 1172 45.25 -15.33 -57.62
N GLU A 1173 45.47 -16.64 -57.77
CA GLU A 1173 45.76 -17.56 -56.67
C GLU A 1173 47.27 -17.75 -56.45
N ASN A 1174 47.67 -18.32 -55.31
CA ASN A 1174 49.09 -18.57 -54.96
C ASN A 1174 49.98 -17.32 -55.10
N LEU A 1175 49.44 -16.17 -54.68
CA LEU A 1175 50.15 -14.90 -54.67
C LEU A 1175 51.31 -14.92 -53.67
N ASN A 1176 52.44 -14.34 -54.07
CA ASN A 1176 53.52 -13.95 -53.17
C ASN A 1176 54.11 -12.61 -53.59
N TYR A 1177 54.77 -11.92 -52.65
CA TYR A 1177 55.66 -10.81 -52.96
C TYR A 1177 57.11 -11.20 -52.65
N THR A 1178 58.02 -10.84 -53.56
CA THR A 1178 59.46 -10.93 -53.36
C THR A 1178 60.08 -9.54 -53.36
N ILE A 1179 60.88 -9.21 -52.35
CA ILE A 1179 61.75 -8.03 -52.31
C ILE A 1179 63.18 -8.50 -52.60
N SER A 1180 63.85 -7.86 -53.55
CA SER A 1180 65.27 -8.10 -53.86
C SER A 1180 66.08 -6.81 -53.86
N ASP A 1181 67.39 -6.92 -53.67
CA ASP A 1181 68.33 -5.84 -54.00
C ASP A 1181 68.37 -5.58 -55.52
N MET A 1182 69.08 -4.51 -55.92
CA MET A 1182 69.28 -4.15 -57.33
C MET A 1182 70.14 -5.17 -58.12
N GLN A 1183 70.69 -6.18 -57.45
CA GLN A 1183 71.46 -7.28 -58.03
C GLN A 1183 70.59 -8.55 -58.21
N GLY A 1184 69.32 -8.51 -57.81
CA GLY A 1184 68.34 -9.59 -57.97
C GLY A 1184 68.39 -10.66 -56.88
N LYS A 1185 69.17 -10.48 -55.81
CA LYS A 1185 69.17 -11.38 -54.65
C LYS A 1185 67.90 -11.12 -53.85
N VAL A 1186 67.03 -12.13 -53.74
CA VAL A 1186 65.82 -12.07 -52.92
C VAL A 1186 66.22 -11.96 -51.44
N LEU A 1187 65.69 -10.94 -50.77
CA LEU A 1187 65.90 -10.66 -49.34
C LEU A 1187 64.66 -11.02 -48.52
N LYS A 1188 63.46 -10.79 -49.06
CA LYS A 1188 62.19 -11.27 -48.49
C LYS A 1188 61.35 -11.97 -49.54
N ASN A 1189 60.66 -13.03 -49.12
CA ASN A 1189 59.61 -13.69 -49.88
C ASN A 1189 58.49 -14.09 -48.89
N LYS A 1190 57.26 -13.62 -49.10
CA LYS A 1190 56.09 -14.04 -48.33
C LYS A 1190 54.89 -14.21 -49.25
N SER A 1191 54.05 -15.21 -48.96
CA SER A 1191 52.75 -15.36 -49.59
C SER A 1191 51.80 -14.22 -49.20
N LEU A 1192 50.95 -13.83 -50.14
CA LEU A 1192 49.82 -12.93 -49.93
C LEU A 1192 48.52 -13.75 -49.82
N LYS A 1193 47.43 -13.14 -49.36
CA LYS A 1193 46.12 -13.82 -49.34
C LYS A 1193 45.62 -14.00 -50.78
N THR A 1194 45.05 -15.16 -51.08
CA THR A 1194 44.34 -15.40 -52.34
C THR A 1194 42.94 -14.78 -52.25
N ILE A 1195 42.50 -14.12 -53.32
CA ILE A 1195 41.30 -13.29 -53.34
C ILE A 1195 40.18 -14.03 -54.10
N SER A 1196 39.18 -14.54 -53.39
CA SER A 1196 37.93 -15.07 -53.97
C SER A 1196 36.95 -13.95 -54.33
N ASP A 1197 36.90 -12.91 -53.48
CA ASP A 1197 35.92 -11.83 -53.51
C ASP A 1197 36.64 -10.48 -53.58
N ILE A 1198 36.17 -9.57 -54.44
CA ILE A 1198 36.97 -8.51 -55.08
C ILE A 1198 37.21 -7.28 -54.17
N ALA A 1199 37.71 -7.50 -52.94
CA ALA A 1199 38.13 -6.47 -52.01
C ALA A 1199 39.63 -6.14 -52.19
N SER A 1200 39.97 -4.85 -52.16
CA SER A 1200 41.37 -4.42 -52.13
C SER A 1200 42.02 -4.81 -50.80
N ASN A 1201 43.01 -5.69 -50.86
CA ASN A 1201 43.78 -6.13 -49.71
C ASN A 1201 45.01 -5.23 -49.53
N GLU A 1202 45.40 -5.00 -48.27
CA GLU A 1202 46.61 -4.25 -47.94
C GLU A 1202 47.45 -5.04 -46.93
N VAL A 1203 48.77 -5.02 -47.13
CA VAL A 1203 49.74 -5.72 -46.27
C VAL A 1203 50.84 -4.74 -45.88
N LEU A 1204 51.02 -4.57 -44.57
CA LEU A 1204 52.12 -3.81 -43.99
C LEU A 1204 53.41 -4.64 -44.08
N ILE A 1205 54.48 -4.04 -44.58
CA ILE A 1205 55.78 -4.67 -44.81
C ILE A 1205 56.81 -3.98 -43.91
N ASN A 1206 57.32 -4.73 -42.92
CA ASN A 1206 58.51 -4.37 -42.15
C ASN A 1206 59.73 -4.23 -43.08
N LEU A 1207 60.53 -3.18 -42.91
CA LEU A 1207 61.75 -2.89 -43.67
C LEU A 1207 63.01 -2.72 -42.80
N GLY A 1208 62.92 -2.65 -41.47
CA GLY A 1208 64.05 -2.33 -40.57
C GLY A 1208 65.19 -3.37 -40.49
N ASP A 1209 65.02 -4.54 -41.12
CA ASP A 1209 66.07 -5.54 -41.35
C ASP A 1209 66.77 -5.37 -42.73
N LEU A 1210 66.43 -4.31 -43.47
CA LEU A 1210 67.03 -3.92 -44.76
C LEU A 1210 67.68 -2.54 -44.61
N SER A 1211 68.95 -2.41 -44.98
CA SER A 1211 69.66 -1.12 -44.94
C SER A 1211 69.10 -0.11 -45.95
N SER A 1212 69.19 1.18 -45.65
CA SER A 1212 68.80 2.27 -46.56
C SER A 1212 69.41 2.09 -47.96
N GLY A 1213 68.59 2.25 -49.01
CA GLY A 1213 68.96 1.86 -50.36
C GLY A 1213 67.78 1.74 -51.33
N SER A 1214 68.07 1.24 -52.54
CA SER A 1214 67.06 0.94 -53.55
C SER A 1214 66.83 -0.56 -53.66
N TYR A 1215 65.57 -0.96 -53.73
CA TYR A 1215 65.13 -2.35 -53.81
C TYR A 1215 64.05 -2.49 -54.89
N GLN A 1216 63.80 -3.72 -55.31
CA GLN A 1216 62.70 -4.05 -56.20
C GLN A 1216 61.71 -4.97 -55.47
N ILE A 1217 60.44 -4.54 -55.38
CA ILE A 1217 59.35 -5.40 -54.95
C ILE A 1217 58.64 -5.96 -56.19
N ILE A 1218 58.25 -7.24 -56.14
CA ILE A 1218 57.62 -7.96 -57.25
C ILE A 1218 56.49 -8.84 -56.69
N ILE A 1219 55.26 -8.67 -57.15
CA ILE A 1219 54.15 -9.61 -56.89
C ILE A 1219 54.13 -10.67 -57.99
N LYS A 1220 53.95 -11.93 -57.61
CA LYS A 1220 53.87 -13.09 -58.51
C LYS A 1220 52.70 -13.99 -58.13
N SER A 1221 52.05 -14.59 -59.13
CA SER A 1221 51.13 -15.73 -58.96
C SER A 1221 51.70 -16.93 -59.73
N ASN A 1222 51.79 -18.10 -59.09
CA ASN A 1222 52.27 -19.33 -59.72
C ASN A 1222 53.60 -19.19 -60.51
N GLY A 1223 54.47 -18.25 -60.09
CA GLY A 1223 55.74 -17.91 -60.72
C GLY A 1223 55.71 -16.79 -61.77
N LEU A 1224 54.53 -16.39 -62.25
CA LEU A 1224 54.34 -15.29 -63.20
C LEU A 1224 54.26 -13.95 -62.47
N THR A 1225 55.12 -12.99 -62.85
CA THR A 1225 55.11 -11.62 -62.32
C THR A 1225 53.86 -10.87 -62.79
N LEU A 1226 53.09 -10.35 -61.82
CA LEU A 1226 51.88 -9.56 -62.05
C LEU A 1226 52.16 -8.05 -61.98
N TRP A 1227 53.02 -7.64 -61.04
CA TRP A 1227 53.37 -6.24 -60.79
C TRP A 1227 54.77 -6.14 -60.19
N SER A 1228 55.43 -5.00 -60.40
CA SER A 1228 56.68 -4.67 -59.73
C SER A 1228 56.86 -3.15 -59.62
N GLU A 1229 57.39 -2.71 -58.48
CA GLU A 1229 57.74 -1.31 -58.24
C GLU A 1229 59.16 -1.22 -57.64
N LYS A 1230 59.82 -0.08 -57.86
CA LYS A 1230 61.08 0.24 -57.18
C LYS A 1230 60.75 0.81 -55.79
N MET A 1231 61.09 0.07 -54.75
CA MET A 1231 61.01 0.52 -53.36
C MET A 1231 62.30 1.27 -52.99
N ILE A 1232 62.19 2.40 -52.31
CA ILE A 1232 63.33 3.16 -51.79
C ILE A 1232 63.23 3.18 -50.26
N ILE A 1233 64.29 2.78 -49.58
CA ILE A 1233 64.46 2.93 -48.13
C ILE A 1233 65.42 4.10 -47.91
N THR A 1234 65.04 5.08 -47.10
CA THR A 1234 65.92 6.16 -46.62
C THR A 1234 66.36 5.91 -45.19
N GLU A 1235 67.46 6.55 -44.79
CA GLU A 1235 67.72 6.88 -43.37
C GLU A 1235 66.68 7.90 -42.86
#